data_AF-A0A7V6LH55-F1
#
_entry.id   AF-A0A7V6LH55-F1
#
_cell.length_a   1.000
_cell.length_b   1.000
_cell.length_c   1.000
_cell.angle_alpha   90.00
_cell.angle_beta   90.00
_cell.angle_gamma   90.00
#
_symmetry.space_group_name_H-M   'P 1'
#
loop_
_entity.id
_entity.type
_entity.pdbx_description
1 polymer ?
#
loop_
_entity_poly.entity_id
_entity_poly.type
_entity_poly.pdbx_seq_one_letter_code
_entity_poly.pdbx_strand_id
1 'polypeptide(L)'
;MKKTMIGFTVLVALVSNNVVAALPEGYTQLTYLESTGTQYIDTDVVFGSTNGFSITYQATASFYHQNLCGSRVDTNDTRCLVGSNAASLGTERRSLVYIGWNGLLHSHSTFDGGWGTVSVNYLNCGRFYCRDAVNASLGTLTQQTCSFYLFAGHYDANNFPDEEIIYGYYRIFDFKMTAGTSIIMDLVPAQRDADGELGLYDLVNGVFFTNQGTGTFLPGEEVASLPSGRKAYTRLTYLESHGTEYIDTGVKFTDAHGYSITYQSTTSKNVNHNVCGSREDSGDTRCVLGANDEYAYAGWNSLVIQKSQNIADTTEGTTKVNYLNSRIADCRGTTANLGTLAAQGATFYLFAGHYAYQANVYGSYRIMAFTMTRDNGVIMDLIPARRKADGALGMYDTLNDAFYMNLGLGQLTAGAGAEELPAGYAELAYIESTGTQYIDTGIKCTSNVTIQATIYNAYSVSKHFVGARTAFKQNALGLSFQAESGSQGYAAAWGIDVVYKIVGQSLTDAVGDAFHTFSFGGKTPVLVDSQLKHVFTAQNFATDLNVYAFGVNNNGTPHNQLPSIRLSALKIYEGPTLVRDYVPMMTTNWVAGLYDLKNDVFYENAGTGVFLTGPVVRGMAVTNAVTNGSFETTDAGWTGDYTRVTSADSDVLHSTYIPDGTYVATLAAGAAITNAFTARAGRYRLAFQYMAARSGTGGKATVLLDGKTVETVTPTSIYGWVTANHDVKLAPGAHTLVCQNDGNGTICLDAVELGLIDRIPSGTMVIVK
;
A
#
# COMPACT_ATOMS: atom_id res chain seq x y z
N MET A 1 -17.92 -40.63 -39.25
CA MET A 1 -17.77 -39.89 -40.51
C MET A 1 -16.65 -38.88 -40.34
N LYS A 2 -15.68 -38.86 -41.26
CA LYS A 2 -14.57 -37.89 -41.31
C LYS A 2 -15.09 -36.49 -41.67
N LYS A 3 -14.45 -35.45 -41.10
CA LYS A 3 -14.06 -34.13 -41.67
C LYS A 3 -13.98 -33.12 -40.51
N THR A 4 -13.03 -32.19 -40.36
CA THR A 4 -11.75 -31.86 -41.01
C THR A 4 -11.10 -30.81 -40.09
N MET A 5 -9.80 -30.97 -39.80
CA MET A 5 -8.96 -29.90 -39.24
C MET A 5 -8.86 -28.73 -40.22
N ILE A 6 -9.13 -27.50 -39.77
CA ILE A 6 -8.55 -26.30 -40.36
C ILE A 6 -7.79 -25.59 -39.23
N GLY A 7 -6.47 -25.61 -39.34
CA GLY A 7 -5.58 -24.90 -38.43
C GLY A 7 -5.57 -23.41 -38.72
N PHE A 8 -5.51 -22.62 -37.66
CA PHE A 8 -4.95 -21.28 -37.67
C PHE A 8 -3.89 -21.22 -36.58
N THR A 9 -2.64 -21.18 -37.00
CA THR A 9 -1.49 -20.90 -36.15
C THR A 9 -1.48 -19.40 -35.88
N VAL A 10 -1.71 -18.99 -34.63
CA VAL A 10 -1.26 -17.68 -34.14
C VAL A 10 -0.28 -17.96 -33.01
N LEU A 11 0.99 -17.64 -33.29
CA LEU A 11 2.06 -17.56 -32.32
C LEU A 11 1.75 -16.37 -31.39
N VAL A 12 1.32 -16.63 -30.15
CA VAL A 12 1.33 -15.63 -29.09
C VAL A 12 2.31 -16.10 -28.02
N ALA A 13 3.31 -15.27 -27.78
CA ALA A 13 4.34 -15.47 -26.77
C ALA A 13 3.72 -15.65 -25.38
N LEU A 14 4.31 -16.56 -24.60
CA LEU A 14 4.07 -16.67 -23.16
C LEU A 14 4.34 -15.31 -22.50
N VAL A 15 3.29 -14.70 -21.98
CA VAL A 15 3.38 -13.76 -20.85
C VAL A 15 2.57 -14.39 -19.73
N SER A 16 3.25 -14.79 -18.67
CA SER A 16 2.66 -15.35 -17.46
C SER A 16 1.85 -14.27 -16.73
N ASN A 17 0.54 -14.21 -16.99
CA ASN A 17 -0.39 -13.38 -16.24
C ASN A 17 -1.12 -14.27 -15.22
N ASN A 18 -0.58 -14.34 -14.00
CA ASN A 18 -1.37 -14.77 -12.83
C ASN A 18 -2.27 -13.61 -12.40
N VAL A 19 -3.30 -13.32 -13.18
CA VAL A 19 -4.42 -12.48 -12.76
C VAL A 19 -5.48 -13.43 -12.22
N VAL A 20 -5.70 -13.43 -10.90
CA VAL A 20 -6.86 -14.12 -10.32
C VAL A 20 -8.09 -13.33 -10.76
N ALA A 21 -8.91 -13.92 -11.62
CA ALA A 21 -10.09 -13.25 -12.18
C ALA A 21 -11.15 -13.01 -11.10
N ALA A 22 -11.88 -11.89 -11.18
CA ALA A 22 -13.15 -11.73 -10.46
C ALA A 22 -14.20 -12.68 -11.07
N LEU A 23 -15.26 -13.01 -10.32
CA LEU A 23 -16.39 -13.77 -10.86
C LEU A 23 -16.99 -13.08 -12.10
N PRO A 24 -17.35 -13.84 -13.14
CA PRO A 24 -18.00 -13.26 -14.31
C PRO A 24 -19.44 -12.82 -13.99
N GLU A 25 -20.00 -11.99 -14.87
CA GLU A 25 -21.41 -11.61 -14.83
C GLU A 25 -22.33 -12.84 -14.84
N GLY A 26 -23.38 -12.82 -14.01
CA GLY A 26 -24.30 -13.94 -13.83
C GLY A 26 -23.99 -14.87 -12.66
N TYR A 27 -23.02 -14.51 -11.80
CA TYR A 27 -22.74 -15.20 -10.54
C TYR A 27 -22.57 -14.20 -9.39
N THR A 28 -23.19 -14.53 -8.27
CA THR A 28 -23.05 -13.83 -7.00
C THR A 28 -22.12 -14.61 -6.08
N GLN A 29 -21.02 -14.01 -5.61
CA GLN A 29 -20.11 -14.68 -4.69
C GLN A 29 -20.73 -14.83 -3.29
N LEU A 30 -20.42 -15.92 -2.60
CA LEU A 30 -20.87 -16.21 -1.24
C LEU A 30 -19.66 -16.29 -0.30
N THR A 31 -19.87 -15.96 0.97
CA THR A 31 -18.80 -16.03 1.99
C THR A 31 -18.36 -17.46 2.26
N TYR A 32 -19.29 -18.41 2.18
CA TYR A 32 -19.02 -19.84 2.26
C TYR A 32 -20.10 -20.64 1.54
N LEU A 33 -19.80 -21.92 1.31
CA LEU A 33 -20.79 -22.93 0.98
C LEU A 33 -20.81 -23.96 2.10
N GLU A 34 -21.98 -24.25 2.67
CA GLU A 34 -22.15 -25.17 3.81
C GLU A 34 -22.85 -26.47 3.38
N SER A 35 -22.19 -27.59 3.63
CA SER A 35 -22.78 -28.93 3.49
C SER A 35 -23.53 -29.32 4.75
N THR A 36 -24.70 -29.94 4.57
CA THR A 36 -25.53 -30.53 5.63
C THR A 36 -25.46 -32.07 5.64
N GLY A 37 -24.48 -32.65 4.94
CA GLY A 37 -24.09 -34.06 5.10
C GLY A 37 -24.53 -35.03 4.01
N THR A 38 -25.01 -34.55 2.86
CA THR A 38 -25.28 -35.39 1.67
C THR A 38 -24.88 -34.71 0.36
N GLN A 39 -24.18 -33.58 0.45
CA GLN A 39 -23.72 -32.77 -0.66
C GLN A 39 -22.24 -33.02 -0.90
N TYR A 40 -21.82 -33.00 -2.15
CA TYR A 40 -20.41 -33.02 -2.51
C TYR A 40 -20.19 -32.34 -3.86
N ILE A 41 -18.95 -31.93 -4.08
CA ILE A 41 -18.49 -31.41 -5.37
C ILE A 41 -17.41 -32.35 -5.90
N ASP A 42 -17.64 -32.87 -7.10
CA ASP A 42 -16.60 -33.53 -7.89
C ASP A 42 -15.78 -32.45 -8.61
N THR A 43 -14.46 -32.44 -8.40
CA THR A 43 -13.58 -31.46 -9.05
C THR A 43 -13.14 -31.90 -10.45
N ASP A 44 -13.44 -33.13 -10.87
CA ASP A 44 -12.89 -33.79 -12.07
C ASP A 44 -11.36 -33.91 -12.09
N VAL A 45 -10.66 -33.48 -11.04
CA VAL A 45 -9.19 -33.55 -10.96
C VAL A 45 -8.76 -34.83 -10.26
N VAL A 46 -7.92 -35.61 -10.93
CA VAL A 46 -7.25 -36.76 -10.34
C VAL A 46 -5.97 -36.31 -9.63
N PHE A 47 -5.97 -36.37 -8.30
CA PHE A 47 -4.87 -35.87 -7.49
C PHE A 47 -3.60 -36.74 -7.61
N GLY A 48 -2.44 -36.14 -7.77
CA GLY A 48 -1.17 -36.85 -8.03
C GLY A 48 0.01 -36.35 -7.20
N SER A 49 1.17 -36.97 -7.41
CA SER A 49 2.41 -36.72 -6.64
C SER A 49 3.03 -35.33 -6.83
N THR A 50 2.58 -34.59 -7.85
CA THR A 50 3.00 -33.23 -8.14
C THR A 50 1.94 -32.19 -7.76
N ASN A 51 0.78 -32.62 -7.28
CA ASN A 51 -0.32 -31.72 -6.96
C ASN A 51 -0.25 -31.26 -5.51
N GLY A 52 -0.56 -29.99 -5.26
CA GLY A 52 -0.78 -29.45 -3.92
C GLY A 52 -2.19 -28.89 -3.81
N PHE A 53 -2.68 -28.67 -2.59
CA PHE A 53 -3.92 -27.92 -2.39
C PHE A 53 -3.91 -27.13 -1.09
N SER A 54 -4.75 -26.11 -1.02
CA SER A 54 -5.10 -25.39 0.21
C SER A 54 -6.61 -25.27 0.33
N ILE A 55 -7.12 -25.42 1.55
CA ILE A 55 -8.54 -25.31 1.84
C ILE A 55 -8.77 -24.60 3.18
N THR A 56 -9.71 -23.66 3.18
CA THR A 56 -10.20 -23.00 4.40
C THR A 56 -11.60 -23.49 4.73
N TYR A 57 -11.78 -23.95 5.97
CA TYR A 57 -13.04 -24.55 6.39
C TYR A 57 -13.43 -24.25 7.84
N GLN A 58 -14.72 -24.42 8.13
CA GLN A 58 -15.27 -24.46 9.47
C GLN A 58 -16.15 -25.69 9.64
N ALA A 59 -16.01 -26.39 10.75
CA ALA A 59 -16.85 -27.51 11.12
C ALA A 59 -18.21 -27.08 11.66
N THR A 60 -19.30 -27.72 11.22
CA THR A 60 -20.67 -27.30 11.61
C THR A 60 -21.44 -28.28 12.50
N ALA A 61 -20.95 -29.52 12.68
CA ALA A 61 -21.60 -30.51 13.55
C ALA A 61 -20.58 -31.44 14.27
N SER A 62 -21.04 -32.10 15.34
CA SER A 62 -20.30 -33.15 16.06
C SER A 62 -20.00 -34.35 15.15
N PHE A 63 -18.72 -34.66 14.97
CA PHE A 63 -18.22 -35.61 13.98
C PHE A 63 -18.27 -37.08 14.41
N TYR A 64 -18.80 -37.94 13.53
CA TYR A 64 -18.48 -39.35 13.47
C TYR A 64 -18.17 -39.72 12.00
N HIS A 65 -16.91 -40.06 11.70
CA HIS A 65 -16.45 -40.55 10.39
C HIS A 65 -16.88 -39.68 9.19
N GLN A 66 -16.31 -38.47 9.05
CA GLN A 66 -16.70 -37.52 8.01
C GLN A 66 -15.50 -36.97 7.25
N ASN A 67 -15.59 -36.82 5.94
CA ASN A 67 -14.51 -36.29 5.09
C ASN A 67 -14.81 -34.85 4.63
N LEU A 68 -13.82 -33.97 4.79
CA LEU A 68 -13.83 -32.60 4.26
C LEU A 68 -13.53 -32.60 2.76
N CYS A 69 -12.50 -33.32 2.36
CA CYS A 69 -12.13 -33.45 0.95
C CYS A 69 -11.21 -34.66 0.72
N GLY A 70 -11.13 -35.10 -0.53
CA GLY A 70 -10.10 -36.02 -0.96
C GLY A 70 -10.53 -37.16 -1.86
N SER A 71 -9.57 -38.05 -2.09
CA SER A 71 -9.72 -39.28 -2.87
C SER A 71 -8.95 -40.44 -2.23
N ARG A 72 -9.44 -41.66 -2.45
CA ARG A 72 -8.85 -42.91 -1.98
C ARG A 72 -8.98 -44.00 -3.04
N VAL A 73 -7.85 -44.58 -3.41
CA VAL A 73 -7.82 -45.64 -4.43
C VAL A 73 -7.71 -47.03 -3.83
N ASP A 74 -6.94 -47.25 -2.75
CA ASP A 74 -6.77 -48.59 -2.16
C ASP A 74 -6.86 -48.64 -0.62
N THR A 75 -6.70 -49.85 -0.07
CA THR A 75 -6.80 -50.10 1.37
C THR A 75 -5.61 -49.59 2.18
N ASN A 76 -4.42 -49.37 1.60
CA ASN A 76 -3.18 -49.19 2.39
C ASN A 76 -2.16 -48.14 1.90
N ASP A 77 -2.14 -47.72 0.63
CA ASP A 77 -1.01 -46.98 0.02
C ASP A 77 -1.38 -45.67 -0.70
N THR A 78 -2.66 -45.39 -1.00
CA THR A 78 -3.02 -44.29 -1.93
C THR A 78 -4.25 -43.49 -1.51
N ARG A 79 -4.20 -42.84 -0.34
CA ARG A 79 -5.23 -41.88 0.09
C ARG A 79 -4.66 -40.48 0.28
N CYS A 80 -5.38 -39.50 -0.27
CA CYS A 80 -5.28 -38.09 0.08
C CYS A 80 -6.66 -37.69 0.61
N LEU A 81 -6.91 -37.92 1.90
CA LEU A 81 -8.19 -37.67 2.57
C LEU A 81 -7.98 -36.74 3.76
N VAL A 82 -8.79 -35.70 3.83
CA VAL A 82 -8.88 -34.79 4.98
C VAL A 82 -10.24 -35.02 5.63
N GLY A 83 -10.29 -35.41 6.91
CA GLY A 83 -11.56 -35.76 7.55
C GLY A 83 -11.46 -35.93 9.07
N SER A 84 -12.36 -36.73 9.63
CA SER A 84 -12.45 -37.06 11.06
C SER A 84 -12.68 -38.56 11.25
N ASN A 85 -12.07 -39.17 12.28
CA ASN A 85 -12.27 -40.59 12.61
C ASN A 85 -12.40 -40.78 14.13
N ALA A 86 -13.36 -41.61 14.56
CA ALA A 86 -13.75 -41.77 15.97
C ALA A 86 -13.04 -42.94 16.68
N ALA A 87 -12.38 -43.86 15.97
CA ALA A 87 -12.09 -45.19 16.52
C ALA A 87 -10.74 -45.36 17.25
N SER A 88 -9.77 -44.43 17.18
CA SER A 88 -8.39 -44.75 17.58
C SER A 88 -7.75 -43.97 18.73
N LEU A 89 -8.34 -42.90 19.28
CA LEU A 89 -7.64 -42.05 20.27
C LEU A 89 -8.54 -41.44 21.37
N GLY A 90 -9.15 -42.27 22.22
CA GLY A 90 -9.73 -41.83 23.51
C GLY A 90 -10.94 -40.89 23.43
N THR A 91 -11.34 -40.34 24.59
CA THR A 91 -12.56 -39.51 24.78
C THR A 91 -12.49 -38.12 24.15
N GLU A 92 -11.38 -37.75 23.51
CA GLU A 92 -11.20 -36.46 22.84
C GLU A 92 -11.49 -36.61 21.35
N ARG A 93 -12.59 -36.00 20.90
CA ARG A 93 -13.02 -35.98 19.49
C ARG A 93 -12.05 -35.11 18.67
N ARG A 94 -11.33 -35.66 17.69
CA ARG A 94 -10.30 -34.96 16.88
C ARG A 94 -10.54 -35.15 15.37
N SER A 95 -10.15 -34.17 14.55
CA SER A 95 -10.08 -34.31 13.08
C SER A 95 -8.74 -34.91 12.67
N LEU A 96 -8.76 -35.80 11.69
CA LEU A 96 -7.63 -36.63 11.27
C LEU A 96 -7.38 -36.46 9.77
N VAL A 97 -6.14 -36.09 9.43
CA VAL A 97 -5.71 -35.99 8.02
C VAL A 97 -4.95 -37.27 7.64
N TYR A 98 -5.41 -37.94 6.59
CA TYR A 98 -4.81 -39.16 6.04
C TYR A 98 -4.16 -38.86 4.68
N ILE A 99 -2.83 -38.77 4.64
CA ILE A 99 -2.08 -38.61 3.39
C ILE A 99 -0.98 -39.69 3.33
N GLY A 100 -1.15 -40.72 2.51
CA GLY A 100 -0.13 -41.79 2.29
C GLY A 100 -0.08 -42.97 3.31
N TRP A 101 0.91 -43.87 3.16
CA TRP A 101 1.07 -45.18 3.83
C TRP A 101 1.18 -45.16 5.37
N ASN A 102 0.56 -46.16 6.04
CA ASN A 102 0.83 -46.65 7.41
C ASN A 102 1.06 -45.64 8.55
N GLY A 103 0.19 -44.64 8.68
CA GLY A 103 0.11 -43.92 9.95
C GLY A 103 -0.84 -42.75 9.88
N LEU A 104 -1.54 -42.53 10.97
CA LEU A 104 -2.12 -41.23 11.31
C LEU A 104 -0.99 -40.18 11.17
N LEU A 105 -0.89 -39.46 10.05
CA LEU A 105 0.28 -38.62 9.82
C LEU A 105 0.27 -37.39 10.73
N HIS A 106 -0.94 -36.91 11.08
CA HIS A 106 -1.13 -35.99 12.19
C HIS A 106 -2.60 -35.95 12.65
N SER A 107 -2.83 -35.88 13.97
CA SER A 107 -4.14 -35.56 14.52
C SER A 107 -4.20 -34.09 14.88
N HIS A 108 -5.19 -33.36 14.38
CA HIS A 108 -5.47 -31.99 14.78
C HIS A 108 -6.80 -31.95 15.54
N SER A 109 -6.81 -31.37 16.73
CA SER A 109 -8.04 -31.20 17.51
C SER A 109 -8.85 -30.04 16.96
N THR A 110 -9.81 -30.31 16.08
CA THR A 110 -10.92 -29.37 15.85
C THR A 110 -12.12 -29.79 16.69
N PHE A 111 -12.73 -28.80 17.34
CA PHE A 111 -13.99 -28.96 18.08
C PHE A 111 -15.15 -28.43 17.24
N ASP A 112 -16.39 -28.71 17.62
CA ASP A 112 -17.59 -28.17 16.98
C ASP A 112 -17.52 -26.64 16.84
N GLY A 113 -17.78 -26.11 15.63
CA GLY A 113 -17.62 -24.68 15.32
C GLY A 113 -16.17 -24.23 15.09
N GLY A 114 -15.20 -25.14 15.19
CA GLY A 114 -13.78 -24.89 15.01
C GLY A 114 -13.41 -24.55 13.57
N TRP A 115 -12.54 -23.55 13.44
CA TRP A 115 -11.94 -23.09 12.18
C TRP A 115 -10.64 -23.80 11.89
N GLY A 116 -10.40 -24.13 10.61
CA GLY A 116 -9.15 -24.74 10.17
C GLY A 116 -8.75 -24.30 8.76
N THR A 117 -7.44 -24.31 8.53
CA THR A 117 -6.85 -24.25 7.19
C THR A 117 -5.93 -25.46 7.04
N VAL A 118 -6.04 -26.14 5.90
CA VAL A 118 -5.18 -27.26 5.54
C VAL A 118 -4.47 -26.91 4.24
N SER A 119 -3.15 -26.98 4.25
CA SER A 119 -2.34 -26.83 3.03
C SER A 119 -1.39 -28.01 2.86
N VAL A 120 -1.37 -28.59 1.66
CA VAL A 120 -0.55 -29.71 1.25
C VAL A 120 0.32 -29.26 0.08
N ASN A 121 1.65 -29.32 0.24
CA ASN A 121 2.60 -28.89 -0.79
C ASN A 121 3.67 -29.97 -1.06
N TYR A 122 3.66 -30.54 -2.27
CA TYR A 122 4.61 -31.57 -2.68
C TYR A 122 5.96 -31.05 -3.22
N LEU A 123 6.06 -29.77 -3.62
CA LEU A 123 7.34 -29.16 -4.06
C LEU A 123 8.35 -29.01 -2.91
N ASN A 124 7.85 -28.85 -1.68
CA ASN A 124 8.68 -28.68 -0.48
C ASN A 124 8.95 -30.02 0.23
N CYS A 125 9.32 -31.06 -0.53
CA CYS A 125 9.55 -32.43 -0.04
C CYS A 125 8.31 -33.13 0.53
N GLY A 126 7.11 -32.75 0.10
CA GLY A 126 5.85 -33.24 0.67
C GLY A 126 5.66 -32.72 2.08
N ARG A 127 5.07 -31.54 2.28
CA ARG A 127 4.81 -30.99 3.62
C ARG A 127 3.34 -30.67 3.83
N PHE A 128 2.86 -30.89 5.06
CA PHE A 128 1.51 -30.57 5.53
C PHE A 128 1.56 -29.40 6.52
N TYR A 129 0.69 -28.42 6.32
CA TYR A 129 0.50 -27.26 7.19
C TYR A 129 -0.93 -27.26 7.72
N CYS A 130 -1.07 -27.23 9.05
CA CYS A 130 -2.34 -26.96 9.70
C CYS A 130 -2.14 -26.08 10.94
N ARG A 131 -3.20 -25.39 11.33
CA ARG A 131 -3.28 -24.36 12.38
C ARG A 131 -2.50 -24.65 13.67
N ASP A 132 -2.40 -25.92 14.10
CA ASP A 132 -1.75 -26.30 15.37
C ASP A 132 -0.59 -27.32 15.22
N ALA A 133 -0.03 -27.57 14.02
CA ALA A 133 0.99 -28.60 13.82
C ALA A 133 2.32 -28.07 13.27
N VAL A 134 3.42 -28.55 13.87
CA VAL A 134 4.78 -28.45 13.32
C VAL A 134 4.86 -29.21 11.99
N ASN A 135 5.51 -28.61 10.99
CA ASN A 135 5.81 -29.17 9.66
C ASN A 135 6.08 -30.69 9.69
N ALA A 136 5.15 -31.50 9.17
CA ALA A 136 5.34 -32.93 9.00
C ALA A 136 5.77 -33.26 7.56
N SER A 137 6.76 -34.15 7.40
CA SER A 137 7.15 -34.71 6.11
C SER A 137 6.11 -35.73 5.66
N LEU A 138 5.59 -35.59 4.45
CA LEU A 138 4.66 -36.49 3.78
C LEU A 138 5.44 -37.64 3.15
N GLY A 139 4.82 -38.82 3.12
CA GLY A 139 5.33 -39.94 2.33
C GLY A 139 5.16 -39.73 0.82
N THR A 140 5.73 -40.63 0.03
CA THR A 140 5.54 -40.64 -1.42
C THR A 140 4.07 -40.96 -1.74
N LEU A 141 3.40 -40.07 -2.47
CA LEU A 141 2.05 -40.31 -2.98
C LEU A 141 2.13 -40.96 -4.37
N THR A 142 1.40 -42.05 -4.56
CA THR A 142 1.17 -42.62 -5.90
C THR A 142 -0.06 -41.96 -6.51
N GLN A 143 -0.03 -41.71 -7.83
CA GLN A 143 -1.13 -41.07 -8.58
C GLN A 143 -2.47 -41.72 -8.26
N GLN A 144 -3.49 -40.91 -7.95
CA GLN A 144 -4.84 -41.39 -7.71
C GLN A 144 -5.47 -41.83 -9.05
N THR A 145 -6.57 -42.57 -9.02
CA THR A 145 -7.32 -43.05 -10.20
C THR A 145 -8.75 -42.50 -10.22
N CYS A 146 -9.19 -41.88 -9.13
CA CYS A 146 -10.52 -41.30 -8.97
C CYS A 146 -10.41 -39.78 -8.66
N SER A 147 -11.43 -39.02 -9.03
CA SER A 147 -11.45 -37.56 -8.86
C SER A 147 -11.41 -37.14 -7.39
N PHE A 148 -10.88 -35.95 -7.11
CA PHE A 148 -10.78 -35.37 -5.78
C PHE A 148 -12.11 -34.71 -5.41
N TYR A 149 -12.76 -35.14 -4.32
CA TYR A 149 -14.06 -34.59 -3.89
C TYR A 149 -13.89 -33.50 -2.84
N LEU A 150 -14.82 -32.55 -2.81
CA LEU A 150 -15.01 -31.59 -1.73
C LEU A 150 -16.33 -31.87 -1.00
N PHE A 151 -16.36 -31.58 0.30
CA PHE A 151 -17.42 -31.98 1.25
C PHE A 151 -17.64 -33.50 1.36
N ALA A 152 -16.76 -34.30 0.78
CA ALA A 152 -16.76 -35.75 0.88
C ALA A 152 -15.39 -36.32 0.53
N GLY A 153 -15.21 -37.63 0.75
CA GLY A 153 -14.09 -38.39 0.19
C GLY A 153 -14.58 -39.29 -0.94
N HIS A 154 -13.86 -39.29 -2.07
CA HIS A 154 -14.12 -40.23 -3.17
C HIS A 154 -13.36 -41.53 -2.95
N TYR A 155 -14.06 -42.66 -3.08
CA TYR A 155 -13.49 -44.01 -2.96
C TYR A 155 -13.56 -44.70 -4.33
N ASP A 156 -12.45 -45.25 -4.82
CA ASP A 156 -12.41 -45.97 -6.09
C ASP A 156 -13.31 -47.22 -6.03
N ALA A 157 -14.36 -47.23 -6.85
CA ALA A 157 -15.36 -48.30 -6.91
C ALA A 157 -14.77 -49.68 -7.26
N ASN A 158 -13.59 -49.74 -7.89
CA ASN A 158 -12.94 -51.02 -8.21
C ASN A 158 -12.37 -51.71 -6.95
N ASN A 159 -11.97 -50.94 -5.96
CA ASN A 159 -11.37 -51.43 -4.72
C ASN A 159 -12.32 -51.32 -3.52
N PHE A 160 -13.35 -50.46 -3.61
CA PHE A 160 -14.39 -50.25 -2.62
C PHE A 160 -15.79 -50.25 -3.25
N PRO A 161 -16.25 -51.38 -3.82
CA PRO A 161 -17.53 -51.45 -4.52
C PRO A 161 -18.76 -51.23 -3.61
N ASP A 162 -18.58 -51.39 -2.30
CA ASP A 162 -19.64 -51.28 -1.29
C ASP A 162 -19.46 -50.08 -0.32
N GLU A 163 -18.41 -49.24 -0.46
CA GLU A 163 -18.27 -48.07 0.43
C GLU A 163 -19.13 -46.89 -0.06
N GLU A 164 -19.96 -46.38 0.85
CA GLU A 164 -20.79 -45.19 0.66
C GLU A 164 -19.88 -43.93 0.66
N ILE A 165 -20.19 -42.95 -0.20
CA ILE A 165 -19.52 -41.63 -0.18
C ILE A 165 -19.61 -41.09 1.24
N ILE A 166 -18.46 -40.87 1.87
CA ILE A 166 -18.43 -40.35 3.23
C ILE A 166 -18.52 -38.82 3.18
N TYR A 167 -19.71 -38.29 3.43
CA TYR A 167 -19.99 -36.86 3.42
C TYR A 167 -19.50 -36.14 4.69
N GLY A 168 -19.25 -34.85 4.54
CA GLY A 168 -18.80 -33.95 5.60
C GLY A 168 -19.76 -32.80 5.86
N TYR A 169 -19.78 -32.34 7.12
CA TYR A 169 -20.56 -31.21 7.61
C TYR A 169 -19.61 -30.04 7.84
N TYR A 170 -19.33 -29.34 6.75
CA TYR A 170 -18.35 -28.27 6.70
C TYR A 170 -18.91 -27.05 5.98
N ARG A 171 -18.43 -25.88 6.39
CA ARG A 171 -18.36 -24.69 5.54
C ARG A 171 -17.02 -24.68 4.84
N ILE A 172 -17.01 -24.50 3.53
CA ILE A 172 -15.79 -24.21 2.77
C ILE A 172 -15.87 -22.76 2.31
N PHE A 173 -14.79 -22.02 2.55
CA PHE A 173 -14.66 -20.59 2.24
C PHE A 173 -13.86 -20.37 0.95
N ASP A 174 -12.85 -21.21 0.71
CA ASP A 174 -12.05 -21.23 -0.50
C ASP A 174 -11.35 -22.59 -0.65
N PHE A 175 -11.01 -22.93 -1.90
CA PHE A 175 -10.18 -24.08 -2.22
C PHE A 175 -9.26 -23.77 -3.40
N LYS A 176 -7.97 -24.08 -3.29
CA LYS A 176 -7.02 -23.95 -4.40
C LYS A 176 -6.27 -25.25 -4.61
N MET A 177 -5.99 -25.58 -5.87
CA MET A 177 -5.14 -26.71 -6.23
C MET A 177 -4.01 -26.25 -7.15
N THR A 178 -2.83 -26.84 -6.97
CA THR A 178 -1.64 -26.60 -7.80
C THR A 178 -1.17 -27.88 -8.49
N ALA A 179 -0.46 -27.73 -9.60
CA ALA A 179 0.40 -28.76 -10.19
C ALA A 179 1.81 -28.18 -10.30
N GLY A 180 2.74 -28.68 -9.48
CA GLY A 180 4.01 -27.99 -9.24
C GLY A 180 3.73 -26.58 -8.70
N THR A 181 4.31 -25.55 -9.32
CA THR A 181 4.17 -24.15 -8.89
C THR A 181 2.97 -23.44 -9.52
N SER A 182 2.28 -24.07 -10.46
CA SER A 182 1.16 -23.47 -11.18
C SER A 182 -0.16 -23.76 -10.47
N ILE A 183 -0.98 -22.72 -10.28
CA ILE A 183 -2.36 -22.89 -9.83
C ILE A 183 -3.16 -23.48 -10.99
N ILE A 184 -3.84 -24.59 -10.76
CA ILE A 184 -4.66 -25.30 -11.76
C ILE A 184 -6.16 -25.19 -11.48
N MET A 185 -6.53 -24.73 -10.28
CA MET A 185 -7.92 -24.56 -9.85
C MET A 185 -7.97 -23.57 -8.68
N ASP A 186 -8.90 -22.61 -8.72
CA ASP A 186 -9.15 -21.62 -7.65
C ASP A 186 -10.66 -21.48 -7.46
N LEU A 187 -11.20 -22.25 -6.52
CA LEU A 187 -12.63 -22.40 -6.28
C LEU A 187 -13.12 -21.44 -5.20
N VAL A 188 -14.14 -20.66 -5.54
CA VAL A 188 -14.85 -19.76 -4.62
C VAL A 188 -16.34 -20.10 -4.52
N PRO A 189 -16.96 -20.04 -3.32
CA PRO A 189 -18.41 -20.16 -3.15
C PRO A 189 -19.17 -19.13 -3.97
N ALA A 190 -20.14 -19.59 -4.76
CA ALA A 190 -20.97 -18.72 -5.57
C ALA A 190 -22.38 -19.29 -5.78
N GLN A 191 -23.30 -18.38 -6.01
CA GLN A 191 -24.66 -18.64 -6.52
C GLN A 191 -24.70 -18.21 -7.97
N ARG A 192 -25.25 -19.04 -8.85
CA ARG A 192 -25.52 -18.64 -10.23
C ARG A 192 -26.82 -17.84 -10.28
N ASP A 193 -26.79 -16.64 -10.85
CA ASP A 193 -27.92 -15.70 -10.80
C ASP A 193 -29.13 -16.19 -11.63
N ALA A 194 -28.88 -16.99 -12.67
CA ALA A 194 -29.90 -17.42 -13.62
C ALA A 194 -30.94 -18.38 -13.02
N ASP A 195 -30.51 -19.24 -12.09
CA ASP A 195 -31.31 -20.33 -11.52
C ASP A 195 -31.24 -20.38 -9.98
N GLY A 196 -30.35 -19.59 -9.36
CA GLY A 196 -30.11 -19.62 -7.92
C GLY A 196 -29.30 -20.83 -7.46
N GLU A 197 -28.72 -21.61 -8.38
CA GLU A 197 -27.97 -22.82 -8.04
C GLU A 197 -26.69 -22.47 -7.27
N LEU A 198 -26.44 -23.23 -6.20
CA LEU A 198 -25.32 -23.03 -5.29
C LEU A 198 -24.16 -23.98 -5.65
N GLY A 199 -22.94 -23.45 -5.62
CA GLY A 199 -21.77 -24.22 -6.02
C GLY A 199 -20.46 -23.49 -5.76
N LEU A 200 -19.40 -24.01 -6.37
CA LEU A 200 -18.07 -23.41 -6.36
C LEU A 200 -17.69 -23.01 -7.80
N TYR A 201 -17.32 -21.74 -7.99
CA TYR A 201 -16.83 -21.25 -9.28
C TYR A 201 -15.31 -21.33 -9.34
N ASP A 202 -14.78 -21.90 -10.40
CA ASP A 202 -13.35 -21.95 -10.69
C ASP A 202 -12.90 -20.71 -11.46
N LEU A 203 -12.14 -19.84 -10.78
CA LEU A 203 -11.60 -18.61 -11.35
C LEU A 203 -10.47 -18.86 -12.35
N VAL A 204 -9.88 -20.07 -12.36
CA VAL A 204 -8.82 -20.44 -13.31
C VAL A 204 -9.42 -20.96 -14.62
N ASN A 205 -10.33 -21.93 -14.52
CA ASN A 205 -10.87 -22.62 -15.69
C ASN A 205 -12.23 -22.07 -16.17
N GLY A 206 -12.86 -21.19 -15.39
CA GLY A 206 -14.17 -20.62 -15.72
C GLY A 206 -15.32 -21.62 -15.64
N VAL A 207 -15.19 -22.63 -14.77
CA VAL A 207 -16.16 -23.72 -14.61
C VAL A 207 -16.89 -23.57 -13.28
N PHE A 208 -18.21 -23.73 -13.29
CA PHE A 208 -19.01 -23.71 -12.05
C PHE A 208 -19.45 -25.11 -11.66
N PHE A 209 -18.91 -25.59 -10.55
CA PHE A 209 -19.18 -26.91 -9.99
C PHE A 209 -20.39 -26.87 -9.06
N THR A 210 -21.36 -27.73 -9.32
CA THR A 210 -22.61 -27.84 -8.55
C THR A 210 -22.64 -29.13 -7.75
N ASN A 211 -23.56 -29.19 -6.78
CA ASN A 211 -23.76 -30.37 -5.97
C ASN A 211 -24.02 -31.62 -6.83
N GLN A 212 -23.26 -32.69 -6.59
CA GLN A 212 -23.46 -34.01 -7.20
C GLN A 212 -24.19 -34.99 -6.27
N GLY A 213 -24.41 -34.60 -5.00
CA GLY A 213 -25.15 -35.37 -4.01
C GLY A 213 -26.66 -35.10 -4.01
N THR A 214 -27.37 -35.62 -3.01
CA THR A 214 -28.84 -35.58 -2.96
C THR A 214 -29.44 -34.46 -2.10
N GLY A 215 -28.63 -33.76 -1.30
CA GLY A 215 -29.09 -32.64 -0.46
C GLY A 215 -28.97 -31.27 -1.14
N THR A 216 -29.20 -30.19 -0.38
CA THR A 216 -28.98 -28.81 -0.84
C THR A 216 -27.92 -28.15 0.03
N PHE A 217 -26.98 -27.43 -0.58
CA PHE A 217 -26.03 -26.60 0.17
C PHE A 217 -26.75 -25.43 0.84
N LEU A 218 -26.22 -24.93 1.95
CA LEU A 218 -26.62 -23.65 2.51
C LEU A 218 -25.62 -22.57 2.08
N PRO A 219 -26.10 -21.39 1.64
CA PRO A 219 -25.21 -20.30 1.27
C PRO A 219 -24.74 -19.54 2.52
N GLY A 220 -23.52 -19.03 2.46
CA GLY A 220 -23.12 -17.91 3.31
C GLY A 220 -23.76 -16.60 2.85
N GLU A 221 -23.46 -15.51 3.55
CA GLU A 221 -23.87 -14.17 3.12
C GLU A 221 -23.30 -13.85 1.73
N GLU A 222 -24.09 -13.13 0.92
CA GLU A 222 -23.61 -12.58 -0.36
C GLU A 222 -22.41 -11.68 -0.10
N VAL A 223 -21.30 -12.00 -0.74
CA VAL A 223 -20.15 -11.12 -0.78
C VAL A 223 -20.53 -10.03 -1.78
N ALA A 224 -21.10 -8.94 -1.26
CA ALA A 224 -21.45 -7.75 -2.06
C ALA A 224 -20.32 -7.46 -3.04
N SER A 225 -20.62 -7.55 -4.34
CA SER A 225 -19.67 -7.55 -5.47
C SER A 225 -18.30 -6.98 -5.09
N LEU A 226 -17.30 -7.84 -4.93
CA LEU A 226 -15.91 -7.43 -4.76
C LEU A 226 -15.14 -7.62 -6.09
N PRO A 227 -15.12 -6.64 -7.00
CA PRO A 227 -14.12 -6.60 -8.04
C PRO A 227 -12.86 -5.86 -7.57
N SER A 228 -11.72 -6.52 -7.79
CA SER A 228 -10.32 -6.07 -7.88
C SER A 228 -9.89 -4.82 -7.11
N GLY A 229 -8.83 -4.94 -6.31
CA GLY A 229 -8.09 -3.78 -5.82
C GLY A 229 -8.77 -3.02 -4.69
N ARG A 230 -8.24 -3.16 -3.47
CA ARG A 230 -8.54 -2.36 -2.26
C ARG A 230 -9.96 -2.45 -1.68
N LYS A 231 -11.00 -2.87 -2.40
CA LYS A 231 -12.38 -2.98 -1.86
C LYS A 231 -12.62 -4.24 -1.02
N ALA A 232 -11.79 -5.28 -1.16
CA ALA A 232 -11.93 -6.57 -0.47
C ALA A 232 -11.27 -6.62 0.93
N TYR A 233 -10.60 -5.54 1.34
CA TYR A 233 -9.79 -5.53 2.56
C TYR A 233 -9.84 -4.18 3.27
N THR A 234 -10.32 -4.16 4.52
CA THR A 234 -10.20 -2.98 5.37
C THR A 234 -8.75 -2.75 5.72
N ARG A 235 -8.15 -1.67 5.22
CA ARG A 235 -6.79 -1.26 5.63
C ARG A 235 -6.75 -1.02 7.14
N LEU A 236 -5.63 -1.37 7.77
CA LEU A 236 -5.37 -1.17 9.19
C LEU A 236 -4.21 -0.21 9.38
N THR A 237 -4.13 0.46 10.53
CA THR A 237 -2.99 1.35 10.83
C THR A 237 -1.70 0.57 11.11
N TYR A 238 -1.82 -0.63 11.68
CA TYR A 238 -0.71 -1.58 11.86
C TYR A 238 -1.22 -3.01 12.00
N LEU A 239 -0.33 -3.97 11.79
CA LEU A 239 -0.43 -5.32 12.33
C LEU A 239 0.61 -5.51 13.43
N GLU A 240 0.22 -6.15 14.53
CA GLU A 240 1.08 -6.41 15.68
C GLU A 240 1.26 -7.91 15.88
N SER A 241 2.52 -8.33 15.97
CA SER A 241 2.95 -9.68 16.33
C SER A 241 3.30 -9.75 17.82
N HIS A 242 3.03 -10.90 18.44
CA HIS A 242 3.31 -11.18 19.84
C HIS A 242 4.43 -12.21 20.02
N GLY A 243 5.12 -12.59 18.94
CA GLY A 243 6.37 -13.35 18.99
C GLY A 243 6.26 -14.82 18.54
N THR A 244 5.16 -15.19 17.87
CA THR A 244 5.04 -16.51 17.20
C THR A 244 4.38 -16.41 15.82
N GLU A 245 4.04 -15.21 15.39
CA GLU A 245 3.44 -14.85 14.12
C GLU A 245 4.52 -14.54 13.08
N TYR A 246 4.26 -14.88 11.83
CA TYR A 246 5.10 -14.45 10.70
C TYR A 246 4.30 -14.44 9.40
N ILE A 247 4.76 -13.64 8.44
CA ILE A 247 4.18 -13.58 7.10
C ILE A 247 5.27 -13.89 6.09
N ASP A 248 5.06 -14.89 5.24
CA ASP A 248 5.96 -15.20 4.11
C ASP A 248 5.56 -14.36 2.90
N THR A 249 6.48 -13.55 2.38
CA THR A 249 6.25 -12.74 1.17
C THR A 249 6.36 -13.57 -0.11
N GLY A 250 6.89 -14.80 -0.06
CA GLY A 250 7.14 -15.63 -1.23
C GLY A 250 8.35 -15.17 -2.09
N VAL A 251 8.94 -14.01 -1.80
CA VAL A 251 10.05 -13.46 -2.59
C VAL A 251 11.39 -14.02 -2.11
N LYS A 252 12.15 -14.64 -3.02
CA LYS A 252 13.54 -15.03 -2.77
C LYS A 252 14.45 -13.81 -2.91
N PHE A 253 15.11 -13.45 -1.82
CA PHE A 253 15.83 -12.18 -1.71
C PHE A 253 17.26 -12.28 -2.29
N THR A 254 17.73 -11.27 -3.01
CA THR A 254 19.07 -11.24 -3.63
C THR A 254 19.70 -9.84 -3.55
N ASP A 255 20.95 -9.66 -3.98
CA ASP A 255 21.62 -8.35 -4.13
C ASP A 255 20.89 -7.34 -5.02
N ALA A 256 20.13 -7.82 -6.00
CA ALA A 256 19.28 -6.97 -6.83
C ALA A 256 18.10 -6.33 -6.06
N HIS A 257 17.81 -6.78 -4.83
CA HIS A 257 16.63 -6.37 -4.08
C HIS A 257 16.91 -5.27 -3.04
N GLY A 258 15.88 -4.48 -2.74
CA GLY A 258 15.83 -3.57 -1.60
C GLY A 258 14.48 -3.67 -0.91
N TYR A 259 14.35 -3.09 0.29
CA TYR A 259 13.06 -2.95 0.96
C TYR A 259 13.01 -1.72 1.85
N SER A 260 11.81 -1.22 2.11
CA SER A 260 11.51 -0.22 3.13
C SER A 260 10.47 -0.78 4.08
N ILE A 261 10.66 -0.60 5.38
CA ILE A 261 9.73 -1.08 6.40
C ILE A 261 9.50 -0.01 7.46
N THR A 262 8.23 0.24 7.78
CA THR A 262 7.82 1.10 8.89
C THR A 262 7.32 0.22 10.03
N TYR A 263 7.98 0.31 11.18
CA TYR A 263 7.70 -0.54 12.33
C TYR A 263 7.89 0.18 13.67
N GLN A 264 7.35 -0.43 14.72
CA GLN A 264 7.48 0.02 16.11
C GLN A 264 7.72 -1.20 17.00
N SER A 265 8.72 -1.14 17.89
CA SER A 265 8.91 -2.17 18.90
C SER A 265 7.82 -2.10 19.96
N THR A 266 7.25 -3.26 20.33
CA THR A 266 6.20 -3.34 21.37
C THR A 266 6.76 -3.76 22.73
N THR A 267 8.03 -4.17 22.79
CA THR A 267 8.69 -4.61 24.01
C THR A 267 9.87 -3.70 24.35
N SER A 268 9.94 -3.26 25.61
CA SER A 268 11.08 -2.50 26.14
C SER A 268 12.27 -3.37 26.56
N LYS A 269 12.17 -4.70 26.40
CA LYS A 269 13.20 -5.67 26.75
C LYS A 269 13.96 -6.10 25.50
N ASN A 270 15.30 -6.12 25.60
CA ASN A 270 16.15 -6.71 24.58
C ASN A 270 15.98 -8.23 24.63
N VAL A 271 15.48 -8.79 23.54
CA VAL A 271 15.34 -10.23 23.28
C VAL A 271 15.68 -10.41 21.81
N ASN A 272 16.34 -11.52 21.47
CA ASN A 272 16.80 -11.79 20.11
C ASN A 272 15.60 -11.97 19.16
N HIS A 273 15.23 -10.90 18.44
CA HIS A 273 13.99 -10.78 17.66
C HIS A 273 14.27 -10.21 16.26
N ASN A 274 13.58 -10.72 15.25
CA ASN A 274 13.61 -10.15 13.90
C ASN A 274 12.31 -9.42 13.55
N VAL A 275 12.45 -8.25 12.95
CA VAL A 275 11.36 -7.52 12.31
C VAL A 275 11.04 -8.16 10.96
N CYS A 276 12.07 -8.50 10.17
CA CYS A 276 11.95 -9.17 8.89
C CYS A 276 13.28 -9.79 8.44
N GLY A 277 13.25 -10.73 7.50
CA GLY A 277 14.47 -11.18 6.82
C GLY A 277 14.46 -12.58 6.21
N SER A 278 15.60 -12.91 5.59
CA SER A 278 15.95 -14.20 4.98
C SER A 278 17.42 -14.59 5.27
N ARG A 279 17.67 -15.89 5.45
CA ARG A 279 18.98 -16.51 5.76
C ARG A 279 19.06 -17.94 5.23
N GLU A 280 20.21 -18.31 4.65
CA GLU A 280 20.56 -19.71 4.36
C GLU A 280 21.38 -20.36 5.50
N ASP A 281 21.16 -21.66 5.78
CA ASP A 281 21.67 -22.35 6.98
C ASP A 281 23.15 -22.77 6.91
N SER A 282 23.85 -22.51 5.81
CA SER A 282 25.23 -22.99 5.61
C SER A 282 26.29 -21.90 5.39
N GLY A 283 25.99 -20.63 5.67
CA GLY A 283 26.95 -19.53 5.65
C GLY A 283 26.49 -18.29 6.42
N ASP A 284 27.38 -17.35 6.70
CA ASP A 284 27.06 -16.05 7.32
C ASP A 284 26.33 -15.06 6.38
N THR A 285 25.64 -15.60 5.36
CA THR A 285 24.76 -14.87 4.45
C THR A 285 23.40 -14.62 5.13
N ARG A 286 23.16 -13.37 5.56
CA ARG A 286 21.90 -12.96 6.20
C ARG A 286 21.45 -11.63 5.62
N CYS A 287 20.15 -11.53 5.33
CA CYS A 287 19.45 -10.27 5.07
C CYS A 287 18.34 -10.18 6.12
N VAL A 288 18.67 -9.69 7.30
CA VAL A 288 17.75 -9.68 8.44
C VAL A 288 17.80 -8.31 9.10
N LEU A 289 16.64 -7.74 9.40
CA LEU A 289 16.49 -6.61 10.31
C LEU A 289 16.01 -7.13 11.66
N GLY A 290 16.82 -6.98 12.69
CA GLY A 290 16.50 -7.47 14.03
C GLY A 290 17.29 -6.79 15.14
N ALA A 291 16.98 -7.13 16.38
CA ALA A 291 17.64 -6.64 17.58
C ALA A 291 17.98 -7.82 18.52
N ASN A 292 19.09 -7.70 19.25
CA ASN A 292 19.44 -8.58 20.37
C ASN A 292 19.92 -7.76 21.58
N ASP A 293 20.39 -8.44 22.64
CA ASP A 293 20.82 -7.87 23.92
C ASP A 293 21.87 -6.75 23.82
N GLU A 294 22.54 -6.62 22.66
CA GLU A 294 23.71 -5.78 22.51
C GLU A 294 23.75 -4.98 21.19
N TYR A 295 22.97 -5.36 20.16
CA TYR A 295 23.04 -4.77 18.80
C TYR A 295 21.71 -4.82 18.01
N ALA A 296 21.54 -3.84 17.12
CA ALA A 296 20.69 -3.95 15.95
C ALA A 296 21.53 -4.48 14.78
N TYR A 297 21.00 -5.39 13.97
CA TYR A 297 21.75 -5.93 12.84
C TYR A 297 20.97 -5.85 11.53
N ALA A 298 21.68 -5.46 10.48
CA ALA A 298 21.28 -5.53 9.08
C ALA A 298 22.52 -5.74 8.19
N GLY A 299 22.62 -6.90 7.52
CA GLY A 299 23.69 -7.16 6.54
C GLY A 299 24.37 -8.53 6.58
N TRP A 300 25.32 -8.70 5.65
CA TRP A 300 26.11 -9.90 5.33
C TRP A 300 27.36 -10.06 6.23
N ASN A 301 27.71 -11.31 6.55
CA ASN A 301 29.03 -11.74 7.03
C ASN A 301 29.58 -11.01 8.28
N SER A 302 28.79 -11.00 9.37
CA SER A 302 29.18 -10.43 10.66
C SER A 302 29.48 -8.92 10.67
N LEU A 303 29.15 -8.18 9.61
CA LEU A 303 29.19 -6.72 9.63
C LEU A 303 27.99 -6.20 10.45
N VAL A 304 28.21 -6.06 11.76
CA VAL A 304 27.29 -5.44 12.71
C VAL A 304 27.25 -3.94 12.42
N ILE A 305 26.30 -3.52 11.58
CA ILE A 305 26.09 -2.10 11.31
C ILE A 305 25.34 -1.50 12.51
N GLN A 306 26.14 -0.90 13.39
CA GLN A 306 25.78 -0.08 14.55
C GLN A 306 25.41 -0.78 15.86
N LYS A 307 26.26 -0.50 16.85
CA LYS A 307 25.96 -0.49 18.30
C LYS A 307 24.97 0.65 18.60
N SER A 308 23.77 0.57 18.05
CA SER A 308 22.65 1.40 18.44
C SER A 308 22.32 1.05 19.88
N GLN A 309 22.68 1.90 20.84
CA GLN A 309 22.14 1.76 22.18
C GLN A 309 20.61 1.85 22.08
N ASN A 310 19.96 0.72 22.35
CA ASN A 310 18.52 0.53 22.51
C ASN A 310 17.64 0.85 21.28
N ILE A 311 17.31 -0.16 20.47
CA ILE A 311 15.97 -0.24 19.81
C ILE A 311 14.94 -0.76 20.83
N ALA A 312 15.04 -0.28 22.07
CA ALA A 312 13.93 -0.31 23.03
C ALA A 312 13.04 0.93 22.83
N ASP A 313 13.22 1.62 21.71
CA ASP A 313 12.43 2.79 21.38
C ASP A 313 11.05 2.33 20.91
N THR A 314 10.07 2.57 21.75
CA THR A 314 8.65 2.49 21.42
C THR A 314 8.23 3.55 20.40
N THR A 315 9.15 4.35 19.86
CA THR A 315 8.86 5.33 18.81
C THR A 315 8.77 4.64 17.45
N GLU A 316 7.78 5.04 16.64
CA GLU A 316 7.62 4.59 15.27
C GLU A 316 8.81 5.02 14.39
N GLY A 317 9.29 4.13 13.53
CA GLY A 317 10.44 4.39 12.67
C GLY A 317 10.34 3.70 11.32
N THR A 318 10.97 4.30 10.29
CA THR A 318 11.09 3.69 8.95
C THR A 318 12.54 3.36 8.63
N THR A 319 12.84 2.09 8.37
CA THR A 319 14.18 1.65 7.94
C THR A 319 14.13 1.31 6.45
N LYS A 320 15.06 1.87 5.67
CA LYS A 320 15.25 1.56 4.24
C LYS A 320 16.54 0.78 4.04
N VAL A 321 16.48 -0.33 3.32
CA VAL A 321 17.62 -1.18 2.98
C VAL A 321 17.71 -1.34 1.47
N ASN A 322 18.84 -0.98 0.86
CA ASN A 322 19.08 -1.09 -0.57
C ASN A 322 20.38 -1.84 -0.84
N TYR A 323 20.29 -3.11 -1.27
CA TYR A 323 21.48 -3.93 -1.55
C TYR A 323 22.11 -3.63 -2.92
N LEU A 324 21.36 -3.08 -3.88
CA LEU A 324 21.87 -2.68 -5.18
C LEU A 324 22.98 -1.63 -5.06
N ASN A 325 22.76 -0.65 -4.18
CA ASN A 325 23.71 0.42 -3.90
C ASN A 325 24.59 0.14 -2.68
N SER A 326 24.50 -1.07 -2.12
CA SER A 326 25.18 -1.45 -0.89
C SER A 326 24.98 -0.40 0.21
N ARG A 327 23.73 0.00 0.52
CA ARG A 327 23.43 1.02 1.53
C ARG A 327 22.20 0.69 2.39
N ILE A 328 22.30 1.00 3.68
CA ILE A 328 21.16 1.03 4.62
C ILE A 328 20.98 2.43 5.18
N ALA A 329 19.73 2.86 5.36
CA ALA A 329 19.34 4.04 6.11
C ALA A 329 18.36 3.63 7.22
N ASP A 330 18.80 3.75 8.48
CA ASP A 330 17.96 3.46 9.65
C ASP A 330 16.93 4.58 9.90
N CYS A 331 15.91 4.30 10.72
CA CYS A 331 14.84 5.21 11.14
C CYS A 331 15.31 6.50 11.82
N ARG A 332 16.58 6.58 12.20
CA ARG A 332 17.23 7.78 12.76
C ARG A 332 18.03 8.57 11.72
N GLY A 333 17.90 8.24 10.43
CA GLY A 333 18.59 8.91 9.33
C GLY A 333 20.08 8.59 9.23
N THR A 334 20.56 7.55 9.93
CA THR A 334 21.96 7.12 9.81
C THR A 334 22.13 6.22 8.60
N THR A 335 23.09 6.56 7.74
CA THR A 335 23.45 5.78 6.54
C THR A 335 24.72 4.97 6.76
N ALA A 336 24.75 3.73 6.28
CA ALA A 336 25.95 2.90 6.26
C ALA A 336 26.05 2.08 4.97
N ASN A 337 27.28 1.69 4.60
CA ASN A 337 27.53 0.82 3.46
C ASN A 337 27.30 -0.66 3.84
N LEU A 338 26.60 -1.40 2.99
CA LEU A 338 26.42 -2.85 3.03
C LEU A 338 27.57 -3.54 2.24
N GLY A 339 27.80 -4.82 2.50
CA GLY A 339 28.60 -5.66 1.61
C GLY A 339 27.78 -6.22 0.44
N THR A 340 28.44 -6.85 -0.52
CA THR A 340 27.78 -7.57 -1.62
C THR A 340 27.00 -8.76 -1.08
N LEU A 341 25.73 -8.90 -1.46
CA LEU A 341 24.84 -9.97 -1.02
C LEU A 341 24.81 -11.11 -2.06
N ALA A 342 25.11 -12.35 -1.66
CA ALA A 342 24.83 -13.49 -2.53
C ALA A 342 23.31 -13.76 -2.59
N ALA A 343 22.80 -14.23 -3.72
CA ALA A 343 21.40 -14.63 -3.87
C ALA A 343 20.98 -15.62 -2.76
N GLN A 344 19.85 -15.36 -2.09
CA GLN A 344 19.30 -16.24 -1.06
C GLN A 344 18.32 -17.23 -1.69
N GLY A 345 18.42 -18.51 -1.32
CA GLY A 345 17.47 -19.55 -1.69
C GLY A 345 16.16 -19.53 -0.88
N ALA A 346 16.16 -18.87 0.29
CA ALA A 346 15.02 -18.74 1.20
C ALA A 346 14.18 -17.47 0.92
N THR A 347 12.86 -17.58 1.07
CA THR A 347 11.91 -16.45 0.92
C THR A 347 12.00 -15.44 2.07
N PHE A 348 11.58 -14.20 1.85
CA PHE A 348 11.69 -13.12 2.82
C PHE A 348 10.48 -13.09 3.77
N TYR A 349 10.70 -13.13 5.09
CA TYR A 349 9.62 -13.13 6.08
C TYR A 349 9.46 -11.77 6.77
N LEU A 350 8.24 -11.45 7.19
CA LEU A 350 7.91 -10.39 8.15
C LEU A 350 7.60 -11.00 9.52
N PHE A 351 7.86 -10.24 10.59
CA PHE A 351 7.76 -10.64 12.01
C PHE A 351 8.65 -11.82 12.44
N ALA A 352 9.49 -12.34 11.55
CA ALA A 352 10.50 -13.36 11.82
C ALA A 352 11.62 -13.29 10.78
N GLY A 353 12.69 -14.06 10.98
CA GLY A 353 13.64 -14.36 9.91
C GLY A 353 13.35 -15.74 9.31
N HIS A 354 13.50 -15.89 7.99
CA HIS A 354 13.46 -17.21 7.36
C HIS A 354 14.84 -17.86 7.40
N TYR A 355 14.99 -18.98 8.11
CA TYR A 355 16.26 -19.71 8.26
C TYR A 355 16.15 -21.02 7.49
N ALA A 356 16.63 -21.01 6.24
CA ALA A 356 16.70 -22.04 5.20
C ALA A 356 15.43 -22.86 4.88
N TYR A 357 14.64 -23.23 5.89
CA TYR A 357 13.45 -24.07 5.77
C TYR A 357 12.35 -23.78 6.82
N GLN A 358 12.54 -22.82 7.73
CA GLN A 358 11.57 -22.48 8.78
C GLN A 358 11.66 -21.02 9.25
N ALA A 359 10.55 -20.50 9.80
CA ALA A 359 10.55 -19.24 10.52
C ALA A 359 11.30 -19.41 11.85
N ASN A 360 12.24 -18.51 12.13
CA ASN A 360 13.05 -18.53 13.32
C ASN A 360 13.32 -17.10 13.80
N VAL A 361 13.57 -16.95 15.11
CA VAL A 361 13.85 -15.66 15.75
C VAL A 361 12.67 -14.69 15.49
N TYR A 362 11.49 -15.08 15.96
CA TYR A 362 10.25 -14.30 15.89
C TYR A 362 10.38 -12.98 16.65
N GLY A 363 9.67 -11.96 16.19
CA GLY A 363 9.69 -10.63 16.78
C GLY A 363 8.32 -10.11 17.16
N SER A 364 8.26 -9.41 18.29
CA SER A 364 7.07 -8.69 18.75
C SER A 364 7.10 -7.22 18.30
N TYR A 365 6.57 -6.96 17.11
CA TYR A 365 6.58 -5.64 16.48
C TYR A 365 5.20 -5.26 15.97
N ARG A 366 4.98 -3.96 15.81
CA ARG A 366 3.98 -3.42 14.89
C ARG A 366 4.64 -3.16 13.56
N ILE A 367 4.04 -3.60 12.46
CA ILE A 367 4.41 -3.20 11.11
C ILE A 367 3.26 -2.38 10.52
N MET A 368 3.58 -1.20 10.02
CA MET A 368 2.62 -0.21 9.48
C MET A 368 2.63 -0.18 7.95
N ALA A 369 3.78 -0.50 7.33
CA ALA A 369 3.95 -0.58 5.89
C ALA A 369 5.23 -1.35 5.54
N PHE A 370 5.24 -2.00 4.37
CA PHE A 370 6.42 -2.64 3.82
C PHE A 370 6.43 -2.53 2.29
N THR A 371 7.55 -2.11 1.70
CA THR A 371 7.75 -2.15 0.25
C THR A 371 9.00 -2.93 -0.08
N MET A 372 8.99 -3.66 -1.20
CA MET A 372 10.17 -4.33 -1.73
C MET A 372 10.45 -3.84 -3.14
N THR A 373 11.72 -3.64 -3.45
CA THR A 373 12.21 -3.26 -4.78
C THR A 373 13.14 -4.33 -5.35
N ARG A 374 13.24 -4.37 -6.67
CA ARG A 374 14.25 -5.11 -7.43
C ARG A 374 14.76 -4.23 -8.56
N ASP A 375 16.07 -4.11 -8.72
CA ASP A 375 16.69 -3.28 -9.77
C ASP A 375 16.13 -1.83 -9.79
N ASN A 376 15.88 -1.26 -8.60
CA ASN A 376 15.24 0.05 -8.35
C ASN A 376 13.75 0.18 -8.73
N GLY A 377 13.07 -0.87 -9.20
CA GLY A 377 11.62 -0.90 -9.39
C GLY A 377 10.89 -1.51 -8.19
N VAL A 378 9.73 -0.98 -7.80
CA VAL A 378 8.88 -1.58 -6.75
C VAL A 378 8.26 -2.87 -7.29
N ILE A 379 8.44 -3.97 -6.56
CA ILE A 379 7.88 -5.29 -6.91
C ILE A 379 6.81 -5.76 -5.92
N MET A 380 6.65 -5.09 -4.79
CA MET A 380 5.68 -5.43 -3.76
C MET A 380 5.42 -4.20 -2.86
N ASP A 381 4.15 -3.93 -2.56
CA ASP A 381 3.72 -2.85 -1.65
C ASP A 381 2.69 -3.37 -0.64
N LEU A 382 3.18 -3.86 0.50
CA LEU A 382 2.39 -4.48 1.55
C LEU A 382 1.87 -3.45 2.57
N ILE A 383 0.56 -3.47 2.78
CA ILE A 383 -0.13 -2.72 3.83
C ILE A 383 -0.83 -3.67 4.82
N PRO A 384 -0.85 -3.32 6.12
CA PRO A 384 -1.71 -3.97 7.11
C PRO A 384 -3.17 -3.96 6.66
N ALA A 385 -3.81 -5.12 6.65
CA ALA A 385 -5.17 -5.23 6.15
C ALA A 385 -5.97 -6.35 6.85
N ARG A 386 -7.27 -6.11 6.97
CA ARG A 386 -8.27 -7.08 7.37
C ARG A 386 -9.07 -7.46 6.13
N ARG A 387 -8.99 -8.71 5.69
CA ARG A 387 -9.82 -9.21 4.60
C ARG A 387 -11.29 -9.15 5.00
N LYS A 388 -12.14 -8.54 4.17
CA LYS A 388 -13.56 -8.35 4.47
C LYS A 388 -14.34 -9.67 4.38
N ALA A 389 -13.91 -10.59 3.51
CA ALA A 389 -14.59 -11.86 3.30
C ALA A 389 -14.66 -12.73 4.56
N ASP A 390 -13.65 -12.67 5.43
CA ASP A 390 -13.53 -13.56 6.60
C ASP A 390 -12.91 -12.90 7.84
N GLY A 391 -12.60 -11.60 7.78
CA GLY A 391 -12.00 -10.86 8.89
C GLY A 391 -10.52 -11.19 9.13
N ALA A 392 -9.87 -11.98 8.28
CA ALA A 392 -8.49 -12.41 8.47
C ALA A 392 -7.53 -11.22 8.46
N LEU A 393 -6.55 -11.25 9.38
CA LEU A 393 -5.49 -10.25 9.49
C LEU A 393 -4.26 -10.70 8.71
N GLY A 394 -3.73 -9.79 7.90
CA GLY A 394 -2.59 -10.07 7.02
C GLY A 394 -2.10 -8.81 6.31
N MET A 395 -1.12 -8.99 5.44
CA MET A 395 -0.59 -7.92 4.61
C MET A 395 -1.21 -8.00 3.23
N TYR A 396 -1.81 -6.91 2.76
CA TYR A 396 -2.33 -6.80 1.40
C TYR A 396 -1.32 -6.09 0.51
N ASP A 397 -0.97 -6.71 -0.60
CA ASP A 397 -0.09 -6.15 -1.62
C ASP A 397 -0.90 -5.29 -2.58
N THR A 398 -0.73 -3.96 -2.47
CA THR A 398 -1.47 -3.02 -3.30
C THR A 398 -0.96 -2.94 -4.74
N LEU A 399 0.20 -3.54 -5.03
CA LEU A 399 0.76 -3.62 -6.38
C LEU A 399 0.27 -4.88 -7.11
N ASN A 400 0.29 -6.04 -6.45
CA ASN A 400 0.00 -7.33 -7.07
C ASN A 400 -1.39 -7.91 -6.75
N ASP A 401 -2.22 -7.18 -5.99
CA ASP A 401 -3.56 -7.60 -5.54
C ASP A 401 -3.55 -8.96 -4.80
N ALA A 402 -2.55 -9.17 -3.94
CA ALA A 402 -2.34 -10.42 -3.22
C ALA A 402 -2.43 -10.21 -1.70
N PHE A 403 -3.04 -11.15 -0.98
CA PHE A 403 -3.13 -11.10 0.48
C PHE A 403 -2.25 -12.18 1.12
N TYR A 404 -1.35 -11.74 1.99
CA TYR A 404 -0.38 -12.56 2.69
C TYR A 404 -0.81 -12.72 4.15
N MET A 405 -1.16 -13.95 4.51
CA MET A 405 -1.70 -14.25 5.83
C MET A 405 -0.60 -14.53 6.84
N ASN A 406 -0.95 -14.43 8.12
CA ASN A 406 -0.13 -15.02 9.18
C ASN A 406 -0.01 -16.54 8.96
N LEU A 407 1.22 -17.04 8.93
CA LEU A 407 1.56 -18.45 8.86
C LEU A 407 2.10 -18.99 10.21
N GLY A 408 2.30 -18.10 11.18
CA GLY A 408 2.76 -18.45 12.52
C GLY A 408 1.63 -18.95 13.44
N LEU A 409 2.02 -19.52 14.57
CA LEU A 409 1.10 -20.16 15.52
C LEU A 409 0.29 -19.17 16.36
N GLY A 410 0.80 -17.94 16.51
CA GLY A 410 0.13 -16.88 17.25
C GLY A 410 -0.99 -16.20 16.47
N GLN A 411 -1.60 -15.16 17.05
CA GLN A 411 -2.64 -14.37 16.40
C GLN A 411 -2.17 -12.93 16.31
N LEU A 412 -2.15 -12.39 15.09
CA LEU A 412 -1.90 -10.97 14.90
C LEU A 412 -2.99 -10.16 15.60
N THR A 413 -2.61 -9.04 16.20
CA THR A 413 -3.55 -7.96 16.53
C THR A 413 -3.40 -6.82 15.53
N ALA A 414 -4.34 -5.89 15.53
CA ALA A 414 -4.39 -4.84 14.53
C ALA A 414 -4.76 -3.49 15.15
N GLY A 415 -4.23 -2.43 14.56
CA GLY A 415 -4.68 -1.09 14.81
C GLY A 415 -6.09 -0.83 14.25
N ALA A 416 -6.62 0.38 14.49
CA ALA A 416 -7.93 0.76 14.00
C ALA A 416 -8.04 0.61 12.47
N GLY A 417 -9.26 0.37 11.97
CA GLY A 417 -9.54 0.44 10.54
C GLY A 417 -9.22 1.83 10.02
N ALA A 418 -8.32 1.91 9.04
CA ALA A 418 -8.10 3.12 8.27
C ALA A 418 -9.18 3.16 7.18
N GLU A 419 -10.00 4.22 7.14
CA GLU A 419 -11.00 4.40 6.07
C GLU A 419 -10.35 4.16 4.70
N GLU A 420 -10.97 3.25 3.92
CA GLU A 420 -10.52 2.90 2.58
C GLU A 420 -10.62 4.12 1.67
N LEU A 421 -9.55 4.38 0.92
CA LEU A 421 -9.62 5.34 -0.16
C LEU A 421 -10.40 4.74 -1.34
N PRO A 422 -11.26 5.52 -2.00
CA PRO A 422 -11.92 5.11 -3.23
C PRO A 422 -10.88 4.72 -4.30
N ALA A 423 -11.17 3.65 -5.05
CA ALA A 423 -10.32 3.19 -6.15
C ALA A 423 -10.16 4.30 -7.22
N GLY A 424 -8.95 4.46 -7.77
CA GLY A 424 -8.64 5.51 -8.75
C GLY A 424 -8.28 6.88 -8.15
N TYR A 425 -8.19 6.97 -6.82
CA TYR A 425 -7.78 8.18 -6.12
C TYR A 425 -6.51 7.97 -5.29
N ALA A 426 -5.72 9.04 -5.22
CA ALA A 426 -4.65 9.20 -4.25
C ALA A 426 -5.01 10.32 -3.27
N GLU A 427 -4.97 10.03 -1.98
CA GLU A 427 -5.14 11.03 -0.94
C GLU A 427 -3.90 11.88 -0.81
N LEU A 428 -4.13 13.17 -0.66
CA LEU A 428 -3.10 14.18 -0.51
C LEU A 428 -3.10 14.69 0.92
N ALA A 429 -1.93 15.05 1.45
CA ALA A 429 -1.82 15.70 2.76
C ALA A 429 -2.57 17.04 2.79
N TYR A 430 -2.62 17.71 1.64
CA TYR A 430 -3.42 18.91 1.42
C TYR A 430 -3.56 19.17 -0.09
N ILE A 431 -4.53 20.02 -0.43
CA ILE A 431 -4.55 20.78 -1.69
C ILE A 431 -4.36 22.27 -1.40
N GLU A 432 -3.67 22.97 -2.29
CA GLU A 432 -3.31 24.38 -2.15
C GLU A 432 -3.94 25.20 -3.30
N SER A 433 -4.72 26.21 -2.94
CA SER A 433 -5.21 27.20 -3.89
C SER A 433 -4.13 28.24 -4.17
N THR A 434 -4.09 28.75 -5.40
CA THR A 434 -3.26 29.90 -5.79
C THR A 434 -4.04 31.21 -5.84
N GLY A 435 -5.33 31.20 -5.47
CA GLY A 435 -6.18 32.39 -5.37
C GLY A 435 -7.16 32.57 -6.53
N THR A 436 -7.35 31.55 -7.37
CA THR A 436 -8.34 31.55 -8.46
C THR A 436 -9.28 30.36 -8.43
N GLN A 437 -8.98 29.38 -7.57
CA GLN A 437 -9.71 28.14 -7.42
C GLN A 437 -10.76 28.25 -6.31
N TYR A 438 -11.89 27.58 -6.49
CA TYR A 438 -12.88 27.34 -5.43
C TYR A 438 -13.64 26.04 -5.73
N ILE A 439 -14.28 25.47 -4.72
CA ILE A 439 -15.13 24.29 -4.85
C ILE A 439 -16.53 24.65 -4.36
N ASP A 440 -17.54 24.40 -5.19
CA ASP A 440 -18.94 24.44 -4.76
C ASP A 440 -19.30 23.12 -4.06
N THR A 441 -19.66 23.19 -2.78
CA THR A 441 -19.99 22.00 -1.97
C THR A 441 -21.41 21.48 -2.22
N GLY A 442 -22.27 22.28 -2.85
CA GLY A 442 -23.70 22.02 -2.99
C GLY A 442 -24.51 22.19 -1.70
N ILE A 443 -23.88 22.43 -0.54
CA ILE A 443 -24.57 22.59 0.74
C ILE A 443 -25.14 24.01 0.87
N LYS A 444 -26.43 24.13 1.16
CA LYS A 444 -27.11 25.43 1.32
C LYS A 444 -26.68 26.12 2.60
N CYS A 445 -26.41 27.41 2.51
CA CYS A 445 -26.05 28.22 3.67
C CYS A 445 -27.28 28.49 4.53
N THR A 446 -27.31 27.87 5.70
CA THR A 446 -28.36 28.04 6.71
C THR A 446 -27.76 28.18 8.10
N SER A 447 -28.57 28.65 9.06
CA SER A 447 -28.19 28.75 10.47
C SER A 447 -27.87 27.41 11.12
N ASN A 448 -28.22 26.27 10.50
CA ASN A 448 -27.96 24.93 11.02
C ASN A 448 -26.64 24.33 10.52
N VAL A 449 -25.96 24.98 9.57
CA VAL A 449 -24.70 24.45 9.02
C VAL A 449 -23.53 24.77 9.94
N THR A 450 -22.80 23.73 10.34
CA THR A 450 -21.50 23.83 11.03
C THR A 450 -20.40 23.39 10.08
N ILE A 451 -19.31 24.14 10.03
CA ILE A 451 -18.13 23.86 9.22
C ILE A 451 -16.96 23.57 10.14
N GLN A 452 -16.25 22.47 9.87
CA GLN A 452 -14.94 22.19 10.44
C GLN A 452 -13.90 22.16 9.32
N ALA A 453 -12.85 22.97 9.42
CA ALA A 453 -11.82 23.05 8.39
C ALA A 453 -10.43 23.11 9.01
N THR A 454 -9.48 22.37 8.45
CA THR A 454 -8.07 22.41 8.85
C THR A 454 -7.24 23.09 7.76
N ILE A 455 -6.74 24.28 8.08
CA ILE A 455 -6.19 25.22 7.09
C ILE A 455 -4.80 25.71 7.53
N TYR A 456 -3.89 25.82 6.55
CA TYR A 456 -2.66 26.59 6.69
C TYR A 456 -2.73 27.85 5.83
N ASN A 457 -2.51 29.01 6.45
CA ASN A 457 -2.45 30.31 5.78
C ASN A 457 -1.05 30.91 5.93
N ALA A 458 -0.42 31.24 4.80
CA ALA A 458 0.86 31.94 4.73
C ALA A 458 0.74 33.40 4.28
N TYR A 459 -0.48 33.94 4.18
CA TYR A 459 -0.73 35.28 3.67
C TYR A 459 -1.22 36.25 4.74
N SER A 460 -0.72 37.47 4.63
CA SER A 460 -0.96 38.61 5.52
C SER A 460 -1.99 39.61 4.98
N VAL A 461 -2.81 39.23 3.99
CA VAL A 461 -3.82 40.08 3.34
C VAL A 461 -5.23 39.50 3.48
N SER A 462 -6.26 40.34 3.45
CA SER A 462 -7.66 39.87 3.62
C SER A 462 -8.08 38.88 2.53
N LYS A 463 -8.62 37.73 2.96
CA LYS A 463 -9.02 36.60 2.11
C LYS A 463 -10.20 35.83 2.70
N HIS A 464 -11.00 35.21 1.85
CA HIS A 464 -12.18 34.42 2.26
C HIS A 464 -11.96 32.93 2.01
N PHE A 465 -12.08 32.11 3.06
CA PHE A 465 -11.61 30.72 3.02
C PHE A 465 -12.70 29.70 2.74
N VAL A 466 -13.82 29.81 3.45
CA VAL A 466 -14.95 28.89 3.29
C VAL A 466 -16.23 29.60 3.72
N GLY A 467 -17.32 29.43 2.99
CA GLY A 467 -18.63 29.98 3.39
C GLY A 467 -19.53 30.48 2.27
N ALA A 468 -20.59 31.18 2.66
CA ALA A 468 -21.53 31.87 1.79
C ALA A 468 -22.25 33.01 2.53
N ARG A 469 -22.68 34.05 1.80
CA ARG A 469 -23.45 35.19 2.31
C ARG A 469 -24.19 35.91 1.19
N THR A 470 -25.31 36.57 1.53
CA THR A 470 -26.00 37.48 0.60
C THR A 470 -25.34 38.87 0.56
N ALA A 471 -24.81 39.32 1.70
CA ALA A 471 -23.98 40.52 1.80
C ALA A 471 -23.11 40.46 3.06
N PHE A 472 -22.23 41.45 3.25
CA PHE A 472 -21.47 41.56 4.49
C PHE A 472 -22.42 41.66 5.69
N LYS A 473 -22.25 40.77 6.68
CA LYS A 473 -23.11 40.64 7.87
C LYS A 473 -24.59 40.37 7.55
N GLN A 474 -24.90 39.75 6.42
CA GLN A 474 -26.27 39.34 6.08
C GLN A 474 -26.30 37.88 5.65
N ASN A 475 -27.04 37.07 6.41
CA ASN A 475 -27.16 35.62 6.21
C ASN A 475 -25.79 34.96 5.97
N ALA A 476 -24.78 35.40 6.71
CA ALA A 476 -23.40 35.04 6.44
C ALA A 476 -23.02 33.79 7.24
N LEU A 477 -22.36 32.85 6.60
CA LEU A 477 -21.61 31.79 7.24
C LEU A 477 -20.23 31.82 6.61
N GLY A 478 -19.17 32.01 7.37
CA GLY A 478 -17.85 31.84 6.75
C GLY A 478 -16.65 32.15 7.63
N LEU A 479 -15.52 31.62 7.18
CA LEU A 479 -14.19 31.88 7.73
C LEU A 479 -13.39 32.76 6.75
N SER A 480 -12.67 33.72 7.30
CA SER A 480 -11.82 34.64 6.54
C SER A 480 -10.59 35.03 7.34
N PHE A 481 -9.60 35.57 6.65
CA PHE A 481 -8.52 36.34 7.26
C PHE A 481 -8.76 37.82 6.97
N GLN A 482 -8.55 38.68 7.96
CA GLN A 482 -8.69 40.12 7.84
C GLN A 482 -7.36 40.79 8.18
N ALA A 483 -6.92 41.71 7.33
CA ALA A 483 -5.63 42.40 7.46
C ALA A 483 -5.77 43.91 7.75
N GLU A 484 -6.98 44.40 8.03
CA GLU A 484 -7.25 45.82 8.28
C GLU A 484 -6.73 46.28 9.65
N SER A 485 -6.34 47.57 9.74
CA SER A 485 -5.84 48.17 10.98
C SER A 485 -6.85 48.02 12.11
N GLY A 486 -6.46 47.31 13.17
CA GLY A 486 -7.31 47.05 14.34
C GLY A 486 -8.13 45.76 14.28
N SER A 487 -8.11 44.99 13.18
CA SER A 487 -8.83 43.70 13.02
C SER A 487 -7.97 42.60 12.36
N GLN A 488 -6.65 42.60 12.63
CA GLN A 488 -5.70 41.63 12.07
C GLN A 488 -5.90 40.24 12.67
N GLY A 489 -6.18 39.24 11.82
CA GLY A 489 -6.31 37.84 12.20
C GLY A 489 -7.49 37.14 11.54
N TYR A 490 -7.75 35.92 11.97
CA TYR A 490 -8.89 35.14 11.47
C TYR A 490 -10.20 35.73 11.98
N ALA A 491 -11.24 35.66 11.15
CA ALA A 491 -12.58 36.10 11.46
C ALA A 491 -13.61 35.05 11.03
N ALA A 492 -14.60 34.81 11.87
CA ALA A 492 -15.71 33.92 11.60
C ALA A 492 -17.03 34.69 11.66
N ALA A 493 -17.94 34.39 10.73
CA ALA A 493 -19.26 35.01 10.63
C ALA A 493 -20.37 33.96 10.71
N TRP A 494 -21.45 34.30 11.40
CA TRP A 494 -22.69 33.54 11.46
C TRP A 494 -23.89 34.49 11.57
N GLY A 495 -24.72 34.55 10.53
CA GLY A 495 -25.79 35.52 10.36
C GLY A 495 -25.26 36.95 10.30
N ILE A 496 -25.71 37.79 11.24
CA ILE A 496 -25.21 39.17 11.43
C ILE A 496 -24.01 39.26 12.39
N ASP A 497 -23.73 38.19 13.13
CA ASP A 497 -22.70 38.16 14.17
C ASP A 497 -21.33 37.79 13.55
N VAL A 498 -20.32 38.60 13.85
CA VAL A 498 -18.97 38.44 13.29
C VAL A 498 -17.95 38.65 14.39
N VAL A 499 -17.13 37.63 14.61
CA VAL A 499 -15.98 37.71 15.51
C VAL A 499 -14.70 37.86 14.71
N TYR A 500 -13.82 38.74 15.17
CA TYR A 500 -12.50 38.99 14.61
C TYR A 500 -11.42 38.51 15.59
N LYS A 501 -10.20 38.29 15.09
CA LYS A 501 -9.02 37.94 15.88
C LYS A 501 -9.15 36.62 16.66
N ILE A 502 -9.81 35.62 16.07
CA ILE A 502 -9.95 34.30 16.72
C ILE A 502 -8.60 33.54 16.80
N VAL A 503 -7.63 33.93 15.96
CA VAL A 503 -6.20 33.52 16.04
C VAL A 503 -5.32 34.73 15.76
N GLY A 504 -4.32 34.95 16.63
CA GLY A 504 -3.34 36.05 16.61
C GLY A 504 -3.93 37.43 16.93
N GLN A 505 -3.17 38.27 17.65
CA GLN A 505 -3.48 39.70 17.84
C GLN A 505 -2.65 40.60 16.89
N SER A 506 -1.64 40.03 16.23
CA SER A 506 -0.73 40.65 15.25
C SER A 506 -0.60 39.77 14.01
N LEU A 507 -0.37 40.36 12.82
CA LEU A 507 -0.11 39.66 11.55
C LEU A 507 1.01 38.60 11.62
N THR A 508 1.98 38.78 12.52
CA THR A 508 3.09 37.84 12.74
C THR A 508 2.69 36.56 13.47
N ASP A 509 1.60 36.58 14.23
CA ASP A 509 1.17 35.49 15.11
C ASP A 509 0.05 34.64 14.47
N ALA A 510 -0.44 35.04 13.29
CA ALA A 510 -1.58 34.41 12.62
C ALA A 510 -1.24 33.84 11.24
N VAL A 511 0.01 33.99 10.79
CA VAL A 511 0.43 33.66 9.43
C VAL A 511 1.72 32.85 9.46
N GLY A 512 1.69 31.68 8.82
CA GLY A 512 2.89 30.95 8.43
C GLY A 512 3.50 30.00 9.47
N ASP A 513 2.84 29.73 10.59
CA ASP A 513 3.37 28.89 11.69
C ASP A 513 2.90 27.42 11.64
N ALA A 514 1.61 27.13 11.44
CA ALA A 514 1.06 25.77 11.43
C ALA A 514 -0.34 25.66 10.77
N PHE A 515 -0.80 24.42 10.58
CA PHE A 515 -2.22 24.17 10.28
C PHE A 515 -3.06 24.40 11.54
N HIS A 516 -4.19 25.11 11.40
CA HIS A 516 -5.17 25.30 12.46
C HIS A 516 -6.49 24.63 12.09
N THR A 517 -7.16 24.03 13.08
CA THR A 517 -8.49 23.45 12.93
C THR A 517 -9.54 24.42 13.46
N PHE A 518 -10.43 24.86 12.58
CA PHE A 518 -11.54 25.76 12.90
C PHE A 518 -12.84 24.96 12.95
N SER A 519 -13.70 25.22 13.94
CA SER A 519 -15.10 24.77 13.98
C SER A 519 -16.00 25.97 14.23
N PHE A 520 -16.98 26.22 13.36
CA PHE A 520 -17.90 27.37 13.48
C PHE A 520 -19.24 27.12 12.78
N GLY A 521 -20.30 27.81 13.19
CA GLY A 521 -21.64 27.72 12.59
C GLY A 521 -22.64 26.92 13.43
N GLY A 522 -23.83 26.63 12.89
CA GLY A 522 -24.81 25.69 13.46
C GLY A 522 -25.27 25.93 14.90
N LYS A 523 -25.30 27.18 15.38
CA LYS A 523 -25.53 27.53 16.81
C LYS A 523 -24.47 26.97 17.76
N THR A 524 -23.32 26.56 17.23
CA THR A 524 -22.17 26.05 17.99
C THR A 524 -21.15 27.17 18.27
N PRO A 525 -20.32 27.01 19.31
CA PRO A 525 -19.21 27.92 19.56
C PRO A 525 -18.17 27.92 18.44
N VAL A 526 -17.46 29.03 18.27
CA VAL A 526 -16.25 29.08 17.44
C VAL A 526 -15.10 28.47 18.22
N LEU A 527 -14.58 27.36 17.72
CA LEU A 527 -13.40 26.69 18.26
C LEU A 527 -12.23 26.82 17.28
N VAL A 528 -11.04 27.06 17.81
CA VAL A 528 -9.77 26.95 17.07
C VAL A 528 -8.87 26.02 17.86
N ASP A 529 -8.40 24.94 17.23
CA ASP A 529 -7.55 23.92 17.85
C ASP A 529 -8.16 23.41 19.16
N SER A 530 -9.47 23.14 19.11
CA SER A 530 -10.32 22.74 20.24
C SER A 530 -10.46 23.78 21.37
N GLN A 531 -9.90 24.98 21.21
CA GLN A 531 -10.03 26.08 22.17
C GLN A 531 -11.21 26.98 21.82
N LEU A 532 -12.06 27.26 22.80
CA LEU A 532 -13.17 28.20 22.66
C LEU A 532 -12.65 29.62 22.41
N LYS A 533 -13.10 30.24 21.32
CA LYS A 533 -12.77 31.64 20.97
C LYS A 533 -13.98 32.56 21.05
N HIS A 534 -15.16 32.05 20.72
CA HIS A 534 -16.38 32.86 20.69
C HIS A 534 -17.64 31.99 20.76
N VAL A 535 -18.75 32.57 21.18
CA VAL A 535 -20.08 31.97 21.12
C VAL A 535 -20.99 32.96 20.40
N PHE A 536 -21.50 32.57 19.23
CA PHE A 536 -22.37 33.44 18.44
C PHE A 536 -23.71 33.68 19.14
N THR A 537 -24.27 34.86 18.91
CA THR A 537 -25.63 35.21 19.33
C THR A 537 -26.64 34.45 18.48
N ALA A 538 -27.42 33.56 19.11
CA ALA A 538 -28.39 32.69 18.44
C ALA A 538 -29.37 33.46 17.53
N GLN A 539 -29.44 33.08 16.26
CA GLN A 539 -30.35 33.62 15.25
C GLN A 539 -30.72 32.53 14.22
N ASN A 540 -31.73 32.79 13.39
CA ASN A 540 -32.12 31.90 12.29
C ASN A 540 -31.95 32.62 10.95
N PHE A 541 -31.37 31.95 9.97
CA PHE A 541 -31.25 32.43 8.60
C PHE A 541 -31.15 31.26 7.64
N ALA A 542 -31.56 31.48 6.39
CA ALA A 542 -31.41 30.51 5.31
C ALA A 542 -31.27 31.27 3.98
N THR A 543 -30.46 30.71 3.08
CA THR A 543 -30.27 31.24 1.73
C THR A 543 -30.20 30.09 0.74
N ASP A 544 -30.50 30.37 -0.53
CA ASP A 544 -30.32 29.41 -1.62
C ASP A 544 -28.87 29.32 -2.12
N LEU A 545 -27.93 30.03 -1.49
CA LEU A 545 -26.52 30.04 -1.85
C LEU A 545 -25.81 28.81 -1.30
N ASN A 546 -25.01 28.16 -2.15
CA ASN A 546 -24.16 27.06 -1.71
C ASN A 546 -22.92 27.60 -0.99
N VAL A 547 -22.47 26.87 0.04
CA VAL A 547 -21.18 27.08 0.70
C VAL A 547 -20.05 26.74 -0.27
N TYR A 548 -19.08 27.64 -0.41
CA TYR A 548 -17.87 27.38 -1.18
C TYR A 548 -16.70 27.04 -0.26
N ALA A 549 -15.84 26.12 -0.69
CA ALA A 549 -14.50 25.92 -0.14
C ALA A 549 -13.46 26.66 -1.01
N PHE A 550 -12.37 27.11 -0.40
CA PHE A 550 -11.43 28.07 -1.00
C PHE A 550 -12.12 29.36 -1.49
N GLY A 551 -13.12 29.83 -0.78
CA GLY A 551 -13.87 31.02 -1.14
C GLY A 551 -15.09 31.23 -0.25
N VAL A 552 -15.75 32.37 -0.44
CA VAL A 552 -17.10 32.60 0.08
C VAL A 552 -18.00 32.90 -1.11
N ASN A 553 -19.12 32.18 -1.22
CA ASN A 553 -20.18 32.51 -2.17
C ASN A 553 -20.82 33.84 -1.73
N ASN A 554 -20.56 34.90 -2.47
CA ASN A 554 -20.99 36.25 -2.16
C ASN A 554 -22.08 36.65 -3.15
N ASN A 555 -23.32 36.30 -2.82
CA ASN A 555 -24.51 36.57 -3.62
C ASN A 555 -24.52 35.89 -5.00
N GLY A 556 -24.17 34.61 -5.04
CA GLY A 556 -24.23 33.76 -6.25
C GLY A 556 -22.91 33.69 -7.02
N THR A 557 -21.91 34.49 -6.65
CA THR A 557 -20.58 34.48 -7.27
C THR A 557 -19.48 34.34 -6.21
N PRO A 558 -18.33 33.74 -6.54
CA PRO A 558 -17.20 33.72 -5.62
C PRO A 558 -16.74 35.14 -5.30
N HIS A 559 -16.45 35.42 -4.03
CA HIS A 559 -15.87 36.71 -3.65
C HIS A 559 -14.56 36.98 -4.41
N ASN A 560 -14.31 38.23 -4.78
CA ASN A 560 -13.10 38.65 -5.52
C ASN A 560 -11.77 38.51 -4.74
N GLN A 561 -11.80 37.97 -3.52
CA GLN A 561 -10.65 37.80 -2.64
C GLN A 561 -10.49 36.31 -2.28
N LEU A 562 -10.43 35.47 -3.32
CA LEU A 562 -10.17 34.05 -3.16
C LEU A 562 -8.77 33.82 -2.56
N PRO A 563 -8.64 32.78 -1.72
CA PRO A 563 -7.49 32.61 -0.86
C PRO A 563 -6.40 31.78 -1.54
N SER A 564 -5.16 32.01 -1.12
CA SER A 564 -4.02 31.14 -1.43
C SER A 564 -3.66 30.36 -0.16
N ILE A 565 -4.43 29.34 0.18
CA ILE A 565 -4.28 28.57 1.41
C ILE A 565 -4.08 27.09 1.10
N ARG A 566 -3.64 26.32 2.09
CA ARG A 566 -3.67 24.85 2.05
C ARG A 566 -4.83 24.35 2.90
N LEU A 567 -5.58 23.39 2.40
CA LEU A 567 -6.66 22.72 3.12
C LEU A 567 -6.33 21.24 3.21
N SER A 568 -6.28 20.69 4.43
CA SER A 568 -6.00 19.26 4.68
C SER A 568 -7.26 18.46 5.03
N ALA A 569 -8.32 19.12 5.52
CA ALA A 569 -9.60 18.47 5.82
C ALA A 569 -10.74 19.50 5.84
N LEU A 570 -11.94 19.09 5.44
CA LEU A 570 -13.16 19.88 5.56
C LEU A 570 -14.36 18.97 5.88
N LYS A 571 -15.06 19.24 6.98
CA LYS A 571 -16.33 18.57 7.32
C LYS A 571 -17.45 19.58 7.40
N ILE A 572 -18.64 19.18 6.95
CA ILE A 572 -19.84 19.99 7.02
C ILE A 572 -20.94 19.18 7.70
N TYR A 573 -21.59 19.80 8.67
CA TYR A 573 -22.69 19.22 9.42
C TYR A 573 -23.94 20.06 9.24
N GLU A 574 -25.10 19.42 9.20
CA GLU A 574 -26.40 20.07 9.37
C GLU A 574 -27.00 19.65 10.71
N GLY A 575 -27.01 20.58 11.67
CA GLY A 575 -27.26 20.25 13.06
C GLY A 575 -26.18 19.28 13.58
N PRO A 576 -26.56 18.14 14.20
CA PRO A 576 -25.60 17.14 14.68
C PRO A 576 -25.12 16.16 13.59
N THR A 577 -25.72 16.18 12.39
CA THR A 577 -25.50 15.16 11.37
C THR A 577 -24.38 15.58 10.43
N LEU A 578 -23.37 14.72 10.27
CA LEU A 578 -22.32 14.89 9.25
C LEU A 578 -22.93 14.69 7.85
N VAL A 579 -22.92 15.74 7.04
CA VAL A 579 -23.47 15.71 5.67
C VAL A 579 -22.40 15.69 4.59
N ARG A 580 -21.17 16.14 4.90
CA ARG A 580 -19.99 16.06 4.03
C ARG A 580 -18.73 15.76 4.83
N ASP A 581 -17.92 14.83 4.35
CA ASP A 581 -16.59 14.53 4.90
C ASP A 581 -15.54 14.61 3.79
N TYR A 582 -15.06 15.84 3.54
CA TYR A 582 -14.16 16.14 2.44
C TYR A 582 -12.71 15.90 2.81
N VAL A 583 -12.06 15.07 2.00
CA VAL A 583 -10.63 14.77 2.06
C VAL A 583 -9.95 15.22 0.76
N PRO A 584 -8.78 15.90 0.82
CA PRO A 584 -7.99 16.22 -0.36
C PRO A 584 -7.57 14.96 -1.11
N MET A 585 -7.96 14.87 -2.39
CA MET A 585 -7.61 13.74 -3.23
C MET A 585 -7.23 14.18 -4.64
N MET A 586 -6.61 13.26 -5.37
CA MET A 586 -6.23 13.42 -6.76
C MET A 586 -6.63 12.18 -7.56
N THR A 587 -7.12 12.39 -8.77
CA THR A 587 -7.46 11.32 -9.71
C THR A 587 -6.20 10.74 -10.37
N THR A 588 -6.35 9.59 -11.06
CA THR A 588 -5.32 9.02 -11.95
C THR A 588 -4.81 9.97 -13.02
N ASN A 589 -5.61 10.98 -13.39
CA ASN A 589 -5.29 11.99 -14.40
C ASN A 589 -4.69 13.27 -13.78
N TRP A 590 -4.20 13.21 -12.54
CA TRP A 590 -3.55 14.32 -11.83
C TRP A 590 -4.47 15.52 -11.53
N VAL A 591 -5.79 15.30 -11.55
CA VAL A 591 -6.77 16.33 -11.20
C VAL A 591 -6.97 16.31 -9.68
N ALA A 592 -6.64 17.41 -9.02
CA ALA A 592 -6.76 17.56 -7.57
C ALA A 592 -8.08 18.24 -7.18
N GLY A 593 -8.68 17.78 -6.09
CA GLY A 593 -9.97 18.24 -5.60
C GLY A 593 -10.28 17.71 -4.20
N LEU A 594 -11.55 17.79 -3.80
CA LEU A 594 -12.04 17.25 -2.53
C LEU A 594 -12.94 16.05 -2.80
N TYR A 595 -12.59 14.90 -2.22
CA TYR A 595 -13.45 13.73 -2.24
C TYR A 595 -14.32 13.70 -0.99
N ASP A 596 -15.62 13.57 -1.16
CA ASP A 596 -16.57 13.44 -0.06
C ASP A 596 -16.74 11.97 0.32
N LEU A 597 -16.08 11.54 1.41
CA LEU A 597 -16.18 10.18 1.94
C LEU A 597 -17.59 9.83 2.44
N LYS A 598 -18.45 10.84 2.68
CA LYS A 598 -19.81 10.60 3.15
C LYS A 598 -20.77 10.19 2.02
N ASN A 599 -20.53 10.67 0.80
CA ASN A 599 -21.46 10.49 -0.33
C ASN A 599 -20.78 9.92 -1.58
N ASP A 600 -19.48 9.59 -1.51
CA ASP A 600 -18.69 9.01 -2.59
C ASP A 600 -18.60 9.88 -3.86
N VAL A 601 -18.50 11.20 -3.69
CA VAL A 601 -18.44 12.17 -4.80
C VAL A 601 -17.15 12.97 -4.78
N PHE A 602 -16.50 13.08 -5.94
CA PHE A 602 -15.33 13.95 -6.12
C PHE A 602 -15.76 15.33 -6.64
N TYR A 603 -15.28 16.37 -5.96
CA TYR A 603 -15.54 17.76 -6.30
C TYR A 603 -14.28 18.42 -6.82
N GLU A 604 -14.32 18.82 -8.09
CA GLU A 604 -13.24 19.50 -8.80
C GLU A 604 -13.29 21.02 -8.62
N ASN A 605 -12.25 21.68 -9.09
CA ASN A 605 -12.20 23.14 -9.15
C ASN A 605 -13.32 23.72 -10.03
N ALA A 606 -14.18 24.55 -9.44
CA ALA A 606 -15.21 25.31 -10.16
C ALA A 606 -14.73 26.71 -10.62
N GLY A 607 -13.52 27.11 -10.22
CA GLY A 607 -12.86 28.35 -10.60
C GLY A 607 -11.95 28.19 -11.81
N THR A 608 -10.88 28.98 -11.84
CA THR A 608 -9.84 28.89 -12.89
C THR A 608 -8.51 28.44 -12.31
N GLY A 609 -7.62 27.94 -13.17
CA GLY A 609 -6.34 27.34 -12.76
C GLY A 609 -6.51 25.93 -12.19
N VAL A 610 -5.45 25.44 -11.53
CA VAL A 610 -5.38 24.10 -10.91
C VAL A 610 -4.98 24.22 -9.45
N PHE A 611 -5.46 23.32 -8.59
CA PHE A 611 -4.94 23.20 -7.24
C PHE A 611 -3.53 22.63 -7.28
N LEU A 612 -2.61 23.20 -6.50
CA LEU A 612 -1.32 22.55 -6.23
C LEU A 612 -1.53 21.45 -5.19
N THR A 613 -0.72 20.39 -5.25
CA THR A 613 -0.89 19.20 -4.40
C THR A 613 0.23 19.09 -3.36
N GLY A 614 -0.12 18.61 -2.17
CA GLY A 614 0.83 18.11 -1.18
C GLY A 614 1.29 16.67 -1.47
N PRO A 615 2.13 16.08 -0.60
CA PRO A 615 2.55 14.69 -0.72
C PRO A 615 1.35 13.73 -0.73
N VAL A 616 1.51 12.60 -1.42
CA VAL A 616 0.54 11.50 -1.33
C VAL A 616 0.67 10.89 0.06
N VAL A 617 -0.43 10.80 0.80
CA VAL A 617 -0.46 10.19 2.15
C VAL A 617 -0.84 8.72 2.07
N ARG A 618 -1.80 8.40 1.20
CA ARG A 618 -2.33 7.06 0.94
C ARG A 618 -2.77 7.05 -0.53
N GLY A 619 -2.61 5.95 -1.28
CA GLY A 619 -3.07 5.96 -2.68
C GLY A 619 -2.12 5.28 -3.66
N MET A 620 -2.24 5.65 -4.94
CA MET A 620 -1.37 5.16 -6.01
C MET A 620 0.08 5.61 -5.80
N ALA A 621 1.03 4.76 -6.18
CA ALA A 621 2.42 5.16 -6.38
C ALA A 621 2.46 6.22 -7.49
N VAL A 622 2.67 7.46 -7.09
CA VAL A 622 2.97 8.56 -8.00
C VAL A 622 4.46 8.50 -8.24
N THR A 623 4.89 8.07 -9.43
CA THR A 623 6.27 8.28 -9.87
C THR A 623 6.48 9.79 -9.94
N ASN A 624 7.12 10.35 -8.90
CA ASN A 624 7.55 11.74 -8.91
C ASN A 624 8.60 11.95 -10.01
N ALA A 625 8.68 13.21 -10.47
CA ALA A 625 9.61 13.74 -11.46
C ALA A 625 11.08 13.31 -11.25
N VAL A 626 11.87 13.38 -12.34
CA VAL A 626 13.31 13.10 -12.51
C VAL A 626 14.01 12.68 -11.20
N THR A 627 13.96 11.40 -10.88
CA THR A 627 14.67 10.80 -9.74
C THR A 627 16.11 10.41 -10.07
N ASN A 628 16.59 10.62 -11.30
CA ASN A 628 17.91 10.14 -11.73
C ASN A 628 18.79 11.26 -12.29
N GLY A 629 19.42 11.99 -11.36
CA GLY A 629 20.44 12.98 -11.62
C GLY A 629 21.88 12.48 -11.42
N SER A 630 22.07 11.22 -11.00
CA SER A 630 23.37 10.65 -10.59
C SER A 630 24.22 10.11 -11.74
N PHE A 631 23.68 10.06 -12.97
CA PHE A 631 24.35 9.56 -14.17
C PHE A 631 24.99 8.16 -14.04
N GLU A 632 24.55 7.34 -13.06
CA GLU A 632 25.12 6.01 -12.79
C GLU A 632 24.78 4.97 -13.87
N THR A 633 23.63 5.12 -14.51
CA THR A 633 23.22 4.31 -15.67
C THR A 633 23.47 5.07 -16.97
N THR A 634 23.86 4.35 -18.03
CA THR A 634 23.85 4.91 -19.40
C THR A 634 22.45 5.45 -19.70
N ASP A 635 22.36 6.74 -20.03
CA ASP A 635 21.13 7.43 -20.44
C ASP A 635 20.01 7.47 -19.38
N ALA A 636 20.33 7.96 -18.17
CA ALA A 636 19.43 8.20 -17.03
C ALA A 636 18.21 9.13 -17.28
N GLY A 637 17.49 8.96 -18.40
CA GLY A 637 16.47 9.87 -18.93
C GLY A 637 17.04 11.13 -19.61
N TRP A 638 18.36 11.31 -19.55
CA TRP A 638 19.07 12.44 -20.15
C TRP A 638 19.46 12.15 -21.60
N THR A 639 19.15 13.08 -22.49
CA THR A 639 19.50 13.06 -23.91
C THR A 639 20.29 14.31 -24.28
N GLY A 640 21.16 14.23 -25.29
CA GLY A 640 22.00 15.35 -25.74
C GLY A 640 23.49 15.07 -25.60
N ASP A 641 24.29 16.13 -25.71
CA ASP A 641 25.75 16.01 -25.83
C ASP A 641 26.42 16.12 -24.45
N TYR A 642 26.73 14.97 -23.85
CA TYR A 642 27.52 14.89 -22.62
C TYR A 642 28.47 13.70 -22.64
N THR A 643 29.55 13.81 -21.87
CA THR A 643 30.46 12.69 -21.61
C THR A 643 30.40 12.29 -20.15
N ARG A 644 30.23 10.99 -19.88
CA ARG A 644 30.28 10.43 -18.53
C ARG A 644 31.73 10.21 -18.12
N VAL A 645 32.12 10.75 -16.98
CA VAL A 645 33.46 10.61 -16.40
C VAL A 645 33.38 10.19 -14.95
N THR A 646 34.46 9.65 -14.41
CA THR A 646 34.58 9.21 -13.02
C THR A 646 35.71 9.97 -12.32
N SER A 647 35.88 9.75 -11.01
CA SER A 647 37.03 10.29 -10.27
C SER A 647 38.39 9.74 -10.75
N ALA A 648 38.40 8.67 -11.56
CA ALA A 648 39.62 8.14 -12.17
C ALA A 648 40.10 8.97 -13.37
N ASP A 649 39.21 9.76 -13.98
CA ASP A 649 39.51 10.64 -15.12
C ASP A 649 40.15 11.94 -14.64
N SER A 650 41.36 11.84 -14.05
CA SER A 650 42.04 12.94 -13.38
C SER A 650 42.40 14.12 -14.28
N ASP A 651 42.35 13.93 -15.60
CA ASP A 651 42.57 15.01 -16.57
C ASP A 651 41.33 15.91 -16.71
N VAL A 652 40.16 15.43 -16.29
CA VAL A 652 38.87 16.13 -16.39
C VAL A 652 38.35 16.54 -15.01
N LEU A 653 38.40 15.65 -14.03
CA LEU A 653 37.92 15.91 -12.66
C LEU A 653 39.09 16.05 -11.69
N HIS A 654 39.09 17.11 -10.88
CA HIS A 654 40.06 17.28 -9.79
C HIS A 654 39.54 16.70 -8.46
N SER A 655 38.22 16.49 -8.33
CA SER A 655 37.63 15.94 -7.10
C SER A 655 37.68 14.42 -7.08
N THR A 656 38.08 13.84 -5.95
CA THR A 656 37.94 12.39 -5.69
C THR A 656 36.56 12.03 -5.16
N TYR A 657 35.72 13.03 -4.86
CA TYR A 657 34.37 12.91 -4.35
C TYR A 657 33.35 13.26 -5.45
N ILE A 658 32.37 12.38 -5.68
CA ILE A 658 31.23 12.56 -6.60
C ILE A 658 29.94 12.50 -5.76
N PRO A 659 29.11 13.56 -5.76
CA PRO A 659 28.02 13.72 -4.80
C PRO A 659 26.88 12.70 -4.77
N ASP A 660 26.63 11.94 -5.84
CA ASP A 660 25.58 10.90 -5.82
C ASP A 660 25.96 9.58 -6.53
N GLY A 661 27.26 9.25 -6.58
CA GLY A 661 27.68 7.98 -7.15
C GLY A 661 29.13 7.94 -7.62
N THR A 662 29.31 7.37 -8.81
CA THR A 662 30.58 7.07 -9.48
C THR A 662 30.78 7.96 -10.71
N TYR A 663 29.70 8.41 -11.34
CA TYR A 663 29.71 9.08 -12.64
C TYR A 663 29.24 10.54 -12.54
N VAL A 664 29.79 11.34 -13.45
CA VAL A 664 29.50 12.76 -13.60
C VAL A 664 29.26 13.05 -15.07
N ALA A 665 28.28 13.88 -15.39
CA ALA A 665 28.11 14.40 -16.74
C ALA A 665 29.02 15.61 -16.97
N THR A 666 29.77 15.60 -18.07
CA THR A 666 30.55 16.76 -18.52
C THR A 666 29.95 17.34 -19.78
N LEU A 667 29.74 18.66 -19.78
CA LEU A 667 29.19 19.41 -20.89
C LEU A 667 30.25 20.38 -21.41
N ALA A 668 30.65 20.19 -22.67
CA ALA A 668 31.54 21.11 -23.38
C ALA A 668 30.85 22.47 -23.63
N ALA A 669 31.61 23.47 -24.06
CA ALA A 669 31.07 24.77 -24.43
C ALA A 669 29.99 24.63 -25.52
N GLY A 670 28.80 25.19 -25.29
CA GLY A 670 27.66 25.10 -26.19
C GLY A 670 26.87 23.79 -26.14
N ALA A 671 27.29 22.81 -25.33
CA ALA A 671 26.58 21.55 -25.17
C ALA A 671 25.36 21.71 -24.24
N ALA A 672 24.33 20.89 -24.47
CA ALA A 672 23.14 20.84 -23.64
C ALA A 672 22.64 19.40 -23.48
N ILE A 673 22.09 19.11 -22.30
CA ILE A 673 21.38 17.88 -22.00
C ILE A 673 19.95 18.18 -21.60
N THR A 674 19.04 17.29 -21.98
CA THR A 674 17.59 17.43 -21.77
C THR A 674 17.05 16.19 -21.10
N ASN A 675 16.18 16.38 -20.11
CA ASN A 675 15.39 15.34 -19.48
C ASN A 675 13.90 15.70 -19.62
N ALA A 676 13.12 14.76 -20.16
CA ALA A 676 11.67 14.90 -20.28
C ALA A 676 11.01 14.11 -19.15
N PHE A 677 10.04 14.73 -18.47
CA PHE A 677 9.36 14.11 -17.35
C PHE A 677 7.91 14.53 -17.30
N THR A 678 7.09 13.79 -16.55
CA THR A 678 5.72 14.18 -16.24
C THR A 678 5.67 14.58 -14.77
N ALA A 679 4.98 15.68 -14.47
CA ALA A 679 4.76 16.13 -13.11
C ALA A 679 3.28 16.31 -12.83
N ARG A 680 2.94 16.33 -11.54
CA ARG A 680 1.64 16.78 -11.07
C ARG A 680 1.70 18.26 -10.70
N ALA A 681 0.53 18.88 -10.55
CA ALA A 681 0.47 20.24 -10.06
C ALA A 681 1.10 20.33 -8.65
N GLY A 682 2.18 21.09 -8.49
CA GLY A 682 2.94 21.06 -7.25
C GLY A 682 4.04 22.10 -7.17
N ARG A 683 4.61 22.25 -5.96
CA ARG A 683 5.83 23.02 -5.72
C ARG A 683 7.00 22.05 -5.70
N TYR A 684 7.98 22.27 -6.56
CA TYR A 684 9.15 21.42 -6.69
C TYR A 684 10.40 22.23 -6.38
N ARG A 685 11.40 21.58 -5.80
CA ARG A 685 12.76 22.10 -5.68
C ARG A 685 13.61 21.41 -6.72
N LEU A 686 14.09 22.20 -7.67
CA LEU A 686 15.20 21.82 -8.53
C LEU A 686 16.48 21.97 -7.72
N ALA A 687 17.23 20.89 -7.57
CA ALA A 687 18.58 20.90 -7.03
C ALA A 687 19.52 20.34 -8.08
N PHE A 688 20.70 20.92 -8.23
CA PHE A 688 21.75 20.32 -9.03
C PHE A 688 23.12 20.70 -8.49
N GLN A 689 24.06 19.79 -8.64
CA GLN A 689 25.44 19.99 -8.22
C GLN A 689 26.32 20.21 -9.43
N TYR A 690 27.22 21.18 -9.30
CA TYR A 690 28.09 21.59 -10.39
C TYR A 690 29.49 21.93 -9.92
N MET A 691 30.46 21.78 -10.82
CA MET A 691 31.84 22.24 -10.64
C MET A 691 32.49 22.56 -11.99
N ALA A 692 33.61 23.30 -11.97
CA ALA A 692 34.43 23.50 -13.17
C ALA A 692 35.25 22.23 -13.46
N ALA A 693 35.42 21.89 -14.74
CA ALA A 693 36.39 20.87 -15.15
C ALA A 693 37.84 21.37 -14.98
N ARG A 694 38.79 20.44 -14.88
CA ARG A 694 40.22 20.73 -14.65
C ARG A 694 40.86 21.54 -15.78
N SER A 695 40.34 21.44 -17.00
CA SER A 695 40.81 22.16 -18.19
C SER A 695 40.57 23.68 -18.16
N GLY A 696 39.81 24.21 -17.19
CA GLY A 696 39.73 25.66 -16.94
C GLY A 696 38.39 26.15 -16.39
N THR A 697 38.42 27.31 -15.74
CA THR A 697 37.23 28.05 -15.29
C THR A 697 36.62 28.86 -16.46
N GLY A 698 35.30 29.03 -16.48
CA GLY A 698 34.61 29.77 -17.55
C GLY A 698 33.41 29.06 -18.20
N GLY A 699 33.05 27.86 -17.75
CA GLY A 699 31.74 27.26 -18.03
C GLY A 699 30.61 28.07 -17.37
N LYS A 700 29.38 27.91 -17.86
CA LYS A 700 28.20 28.58 -17.33
C LYS A 700 26.99 27.67 -17.51
N ALA A 701 26.51 27.06 -16.42
CA ALA A 701 25.30 26.26 -16.47
C ALA A 701 24.08 27.17 -16.43
N THR A 702 23.28 27.14 -17.48
CA THR A 702 21.93 27.68 -17.48
C THR A 702 20.97 26.52 -17.42
N VAL A 703 20.04 26.56 -16.48
CA VAL A 703 18.98 25.57 -16.38
C VAL A 703 17.67 26.17 -16.87
N LEU A 704 17.02 25.47 -17.80
CA LEU A 704 15.74 25.86 -18.37
C LEU A 704 14.70 24.82 -18.02
N LEU A 705 13.53 25.31 -17.62
CA LEU A 705 12.34 24.51 -17.42
C LEU A 705 11.29 24.97 -18.41
N ASP A 706 10.86 24.07 -19.30
CA ASP A 706 9.95 24.36 -20.42
C ASP A 706 10.40 25.57 -21.25
N GLY A 707 11.71 25.64 -21.53
CA GLY A 707 12.34 26.70 -22.31
C GLY A 707 12.51 28.04 -21.57
N LYS A 708 12.12 28.14 -20.30
CA LYS A 708 12.33 29.34 -19.48
C LYS A 708 13.52 29.15 -18.55
N THR A 709 14.44 30.11 -18.55
CA THR A 709 15.56 30.12 -17.60
C THR A 709 15.03 30.18 -16.17
N VAL A 710 15.37 29.15 -15.38
CA VAL A 710 15.07 29.08 -13.94
C VAL A 710 16.29 29.45 -13.12
N GLU A 711 17.48 29.01 -13.52
CA GLU A 711 18.71 29.24 -12.77
C GLU A 711 19.89 29.45 -13.72
N THR A 712 20.90 30.21 -13.29
CA THR A 712 22.14 30.40 -14.04
C THR A 712 23.31 30.46 -13.08
N VAL A 713 24.24 29.53 -13.22
CA VAL A 713 25.42 29.42 -12.35
C VAL A 713 26.72 29.41 -13.13
N THR A 714 27.74 30.03 -12.56
CA THR A 714 29.10 30.04 -13.09
C THR A 714 29.99 29.29 -12.10
N PRO A 715 30.57 28.13 -12.46
CA PRO A 715 31.50 27.43 -11.58
C PRO A 715 32.77 28.26 -11.37
N THR A 716 33.12 28.53 -10.11
CA THR A 716 34.29 29.35 -9.73
C THR A 716 35.46 28.52 -9.23
N SER A 717 35.27 27.22 -9.00
CA SER A 717 36.27 26.31 -8.43
C SER A 717 36.29 24.97 -9.15
N ILE A 718 37.49 24.42 -9.31
CA ILE A 718 37.73 23.04 -9.75
C ILE A 718 37.84 22.07 -8.55
N TYR A 719 37.91 22.59 -7.32
CA TYR A 719 38.27 21.80 -6.13
C TYR A 719 37.08 21.24 -5.36
N GLY A 720 35.85 21.65 -5.68
CA GLY A 720 34.68 21.22 -4.93
C GLY A 720 33.37 21.50 -5.64
N TRP A 721 32.39 20.66 -5.33
CA TRP A 721 31.03 20.75 -5.82
C TRP A 721 30.25 21.86 -5.12
N VAL A 722 29.45 22.59 -5.88
CA VAL A 722 28.51 23.59 -5.39
C VAL A 722 27.10 23.12 -5.71
N THR A 723 26.15 23.35 -4.81
CA THR A 723 24.73 23.02 -5.03
C THR A 723 23.95 24.29 -5.31
N ALA A 724 23.21 24.31 -6.42
CA ALA A 724 22.18 25.31 -6.68
C ALA A 724 20.80 24.73 -6.36
N ASN A 725 19.93 25.56 -5.79
CA ASN A 725 18.55 25.19 -5.46
C ASN A 725 17.60 26.26 -5.97
N HIS A 726 16.52 25.83 -6.63
CA HIS A 726 15.49 26.74 -7.14
C HIS A 726 14.09 26.14 -6.92
N ASP A 727 13.19 26.92 -6.32
CA ASP A 727 11.80 26.49 -6.11
C ASP A 727 10.94 26.88 -7.31
N VAL A 728 10.33 25.90 -7.97
CA VAL A 728 9.47 26.06 -9.14
C VAL A 728 8.06 25.57 -8.84
N LYS A 729 7.08 26.10 -9.58
CA LYS A 729 5.70 25.59 -9.60
C LYS A 729 5.46 24.91 -10.92
N LEU A 730 5.02 23.66 -10.89
CA LEU A 730 4.69 22.89 -12.07
C LEU A 730 3.17 22.76 -12.22
N ALA A 731 2.74 22.77 -13.48
CA ALA A 731 1.40 22.33 -13.87
C ALA A 731 1.36 20.80 -13.91
N PRO A 732 0.18 20.16 -13.99
CA PRO A 732 0.14 18.75 -14.29
C PRO A 732 0.45 18.50 -15.76
N GLY A 733 1.19 17.43 -16.06
CA GLY A 733 1.51 17.01 -17.42
C GLY A 733 3.00 16.94 -17.72
N ALA A 734 3.33 16.94 -19.01
CA ALA A 734 4.69 16.79 -19.50
C ALA A 734 5.48 18.10 -19.38
N HIS A 735 6.74 17.96 -18.96
CA HIS A 735 7.70 19.04 -18.76
C HIS A 735 9.08 18.64 -19.31
N THR A 736 9.90 19.64 -19.55
CA THR A 736 11.28 19.47 -20.02
C THR A 736 12.25 20.29 -19.18
N LEU A 737 13.29 19.61 -18.68
CA LEU A 737 14.42 20.22 -17.99
C LEU A 737 15.63 20.18 -18.91
N VAL A 738 16.25 21.34 -19.16
CA VAL A 738 17.46 21.47 -19.98
C VAL A 738 18.56 22.06 -19.13
N CYS A 739 19.71 21.40 -19.09
CA CYS A 739 20.95 21.97 -18.56
C CYS A 739 21.85 22.27 -19.75
N GLN A 740 22.14 23.55 -19.99
CA GLN A 740 23.01 24.00 -21.10
C GLN A 740 24.26 24.69 -20.55
N ASN A 741 25.38 24.50 -21.23
CA ASN A 741 26.61 25.21 -20.95
C ASN A 741 26.78 26.40 -21.92
N ASP A 742 26.40 27.60 -21.47
CA ASP A 742 26.51 28.85 -22.22
C ASP A 742 27.91 29.51 -22.07
N GLY A 743 28.84 28.82 -21.41
CA GLY A 743 30.19 29.31 -21.16
C GLY A 743 31.21 28.76 -22.15
N ASN A 744 32.43 29.28 -22.06
CA ASN A 744 33.54 28.88 -22.93
C ASN A 744 34.37 27.72 -22.36
N GLY A 745 34.14 27.33 -21.10
CA GLY A 745 34.82 26.21 -20.43
C GLY A 745 33.89 25.02 -20.20
N THR A 746 34.44 23.85 -19.89
CA THR A 746 33.65 22.63 -19.60
C THR A 746 33.08 22.66 -18.18
N ILE A 747 31.82 22.27 -18.03
CA ILE A 747 31.16 22.13 -16.73
C ILE A 747 30.89 20.66 -16.41
N CYS A 748 31.03 20.31 -15.14
CA CYS A 748 30.65 19.03 -14.59
C CYS A 748 29.33 19.18 -13.84
N LEU A 749 28.38 18.28 -14.08
CA LEU A 749 27.06 18.23 -13.45
C LEU A 749 26.83 16.85 -12.81
N ASP A 750 26.23 16.86 -11.63
CA ASP A 750 25.79 15.67 -10.90
C ASP A 750 24.56 16.02 -10.04
N ALA A 751 23.86 15.00 -9.53
CA ALA A 751 22.69 15.12 -8.65
C ALA A 751 21.64 16.14 -9.13
N VAL A 752 21.31 16.11 -10.43
CA VAL A 752 20.22 16.94 -10.99
C VAL A 752 18.87 16.36 -10.59
N GLU A 753 18.30 16.87 -9.51
CA GLU A 753 17.12 16.36 -8.84
C GLU A 753 15.95 17.36 -8.91
N LEU A 754 14.72 16.85 -9.05
CA LEU A 754 13.51 17.66 -8.97
C LEU A 754 12.53 17.04 -7.98
N GLY A 755 12.67 17.43 -6.70
CA GLY A 755 11.86 16.89 -5.61
C GLY A 755 10.64 17.74 -5.30
N LEU A 756 9.51 17.12 -4.94
CA LEU A 756 8.35 17.85 -4.42
C LEU A 756 8.70 18.46 -3.04
N ILE A 757 8.27 19.69 -2.79
CA ILE A 757 8.53 20.38 -1.52
C ILE A 757 7.45 19.99 -0.51
N ASP A 758 7.78 19.06 0.38
CA ASP A 758 6.88 18.48 1.39
C ASP A 758 6.73 19.29 2.68
N ARG A 759 7.03 20.60 2.71
CA ARG A 759 6.98 21.36 3.97
C ARG A 759 5.56 21.47 4.53
N ILE A 760 5.24 20.59 5.48
CA ILE A 760 4.53 20.93 6.70
C ILE A 760 5.51 21.81 7.50
N PRO A 761 5.19 23.08 7.81
CA PRO A 761 6.12 23.92 8.56
C PRO A 761 6.22 23.41 10.00
N SER A 762 7.31 22.72 10.29
CA SER A 762 8.14 22.98 11.46
C SER A 762 9.59 22.73 11.04
N GLY A 763 10.50 23.62 11.44
CA GLY A 763 11.80 23.78 10.80
C GLY A 763 12.61 22.49 10.63
N THR A 764 13.37 22.48 9.53
CA THR A 764 14.37 21.51 9.05
C THR A 764 13.90 20.74 7.81
N MET A 765 14.66 20.91 6.72
CA MET A 765 14.46 20.15 5.49
C MET A 765 14.72 18.67 5.74
N VAL A 766 13.73 17.81 5.50
CA VAL A 766 14.00 16.44 5.13
C VAL A 766 13.99 16.43 3.61
N ILE A 767 15.18 16.44 3.02
CA ILE A 767 15.33 15.95 1.64
C ILE A 767 14.94 14.48 1.73
N VAL A 768 13.81 14.10 1.13
CA VAL A 768 13.48 12.70 0.93
C VAL A 768 14.49 12.20 -0.10
N LYS A 769 15.60 11.63 0.38
CA LYS A 769 16.47 10.77 -0.42
C LYS A 769 15.86 9.38 -0.52
#